data_AF-A0A0K1RV75-F1
#
_entry.id   AF-A0A0K1RV75-F1
#
_cell.length_a   1.000
_cell.length_b   1.000
_cell.length_c   1.000
_cell.angle_alpha   90.00
_cell.angle_beta   90.00
_cell.angle_gamma   90.00
#
_symmetry.space_group_name_H-M   'P 1'
#
loop_
_entity.id
_entity.type
_entity.pdbx_description
1 polymer ?
#
loop_
_entity_poly.entity_id
_entity_poly.type
_entity_poly.pdbx_seq_one_letter_code
_entity_poly.pdbx_strand_id
1 'polypeptide(L)'
;MKILHGTWIPQSTDEFIQKGSFYLWGETSTPKKSRTTADNYHPFQLSKEELTSFLTGELGIVQSNYNPLSRQFVPRYFLLPSQDNQPLPSLELLRYLEKEPPENSQWQSWQIDCYPLNPVLKLLNDLHFICLYNSSEIQLGADLLFWYHYSQAFKEIILKDNYIPAFKYRELATNNQKTANFAIYPLWEIISATYETNLDHYLEYLPRICLAGAENPHASPQLYDPKTLLRHFSECLLNEIVTNTAIPASFDKKIGETIIGDCLSVTKAAGFLQTAAALEKYQQWQTWRQQLLGDQNISSFSLGFKLTEAPEDNIEQWQITFILISKQDPSLRLELDEYWYAVPDTRTSIQAHFGQDLDKNILLSLGYAARIYPTIWQGLETDKPTGFSLNLTEAFTFLKETAWILEDAGYKVIIPAWWTPQGRQRAKVRLKTTSKSGKSTPVSKGIFSLENIIEYQYELAIGEETISQEEWQQLINTKTPLVKFRGQWVELEQNKMQQMLDFWQKYQQENPEMNLIELMKKAAEYPEEIIVETDDFLGSMLEKLQNPSQLEPIENPPQLQGTLREYQKRGVAWIQYLEQLGLNGCLADDMGLGKTLQVIARLIGEREGDNNVLPTLLVAPTSVVGNWAKEIEKFAPHLQVLIHHGSKRYQDENEFQTVASQKDIVITSFTLVRKDLKLFNSQSWQRLVIDEAQNIKNPKAAQTKAILSLSAQHRLALTGTPVENRLLDLWSIFNFLNPGYLGKETQFRKAFEVPIQKQNDRLQSTVLKKLVEPFILRRVKTDKQIIKDLPDKVENKQYCNLTKEQASLYEVVIKEVEKQLEEAEGIKRKGLILSTLMRLKQICNHPRQFLQDNSAFTPERSHKLERLGEMLEEVILEGDSLLIFTQFTEIGDSLQKYLKQTFRYNTYYLHGGTSQPKREQMIEEFQHPETEPSVFILSLKAGGVGITLTKANHVFHFDRWWNPAVENQATDRAFRIGQQKNVFVHKFVTLGTLEERIDEMIEEKKKVANAIVSNDESWLTELDNESFRQLIALNKQTII
;
A
#
# COMPACT_ATOMS: atom_id res chain seq x y z
N MET A 1 0.89 7.77 26.49
CA MET A 1 1.66 7.53 25.25
C MET A 1 3.13 7.33 25.57
N LYS A 2 3.77 6.38 24.90
CA LYS A 2 5.19 6.06 25.04
C LYS A 2 5.88 6.24 23.70
N ILE A 3 6.96 7.01 23.67
CA ILE A 3 7.77 7.17 22.44
C ILE A 3 8.96 6.25 22.54
N LEU A 4 9.13 5.33 21.60
CA LEU A 4 10.28 4.46 21.54
C LEU A 4 11.36 5.12 20.69
N HIS A 5 12.49 5.38 21.32
CA HIS A 5 13.67 5.96 20.73
C HIS A 5 14.75 4.90 20.54
N GLY A 6 15.63 5.13 19.59
CA GLY A 6 16.79 4.28 19.43
C GLY A 6 17.85 4.88 18.54
N THR A 7 19.10 4.64 18.93
CA THR A 7 20.24 5.10 18.15
C THR A 7 21.45 4.16 18.28
N TRP A 8 22.34 4.27 17.31
CA TRP A 8 23.65 3.64 17.34
C TRP A 8 24.62 4.45 18.20
N ILE A 9 25.25 3.81 19.19
CA ILE A 9 26.25 4.45 20.04
C ILE A 9 27.60 3.71 19.88
N PRO A 10 28.66 4.38 19.40
CA PRO A 10 30.02 3.85 19.43
C PRO A 10 30.53 3.63 20.86
N GLN A 11 31.30 2.58 21.09
CA GLN A 11 31.94 2.32 22.37
C GLN A 11 33.09 3.31 22.61
N SER A 12 33.18 3.83 23.83
CA SER A 12 34.23 4.73 24.27
C SER A 12 35.46 3.93 24.73
N THR A 13 36.19 3.37 23.77
CA THR A 13 37.44 2.65 24.01
C THR A 13 38.61 3.32 23.29
N ASP A 14 39.81 3.18 23.86
CA ASP A 14 41.07 3.58 23.21
C ASP A 14 41.52 2.58 22.11
N GLU A 15 40.68 1.57 21.83
CA GLU A 15 40.91 0.60 20.77
C GLU A 15 40.85 1.28 19.40
N PHE A 16 41.71 0.85 18.47
CA PHE A 16 41.74 1.42 17.13
C PHE A 16 40.48 1.12 16.33
N ILE A 17 39.98 -0.11 16.45
CA ILE A 17 38.72 -0.54 15.86
C ILE A 17 37.67 -0.44 16.95
N GLN A 18 36.95 0.67 16.92
CA GLN A 18 35.85 0.89 17.83
C GLN A 18 34.67 0.02 17.40
N LYS A 19 34.03 -0.62 18.37
CA LYS A 19 32.75 -1.29 18.17
C LYS A 19 31.62 -0.32 18.49
N GLY A 20 30.39 -0.69 18.19
CA GLY A 20 29.22 0.02 18.68
C GLY A 20 28.09 -0.95 18.98
N SER A 21 27.01 -0.40 19.50
CA SER A 21 25.78 -1.15 19.73
C SER A 21 24.57 -0.26 19.49
N PHE A 22 23.48 -0.88 19.06
CA PHE A 22 22.21 -0.20 18.88
C PHE A 22 21.45 -0.23 20.20
N TYR A 23 21.02 0.93 20.68
CA TYR A 23 20.35 1.06 21.97
C TYR A 23 18.94 1.57 21.80
N LEU A 24 18.00 0.96 22.52
CA LEU A 24 16.62 1.39 22.63
C LEU A 24 16.32 1.97 24.00
N TRP A 25 15.47 2.98 24.06
CA TRP A 25 14.86 3.44 25.30
C TRP A 25 13.47 3.99 25.01
N GLY A 26 12.63 4.05 26.03
CA GLY A 26 11.28 4.60 25.89
C GLY A 26 11.10 5.87 26.70
N GLU A 27 10.47 6.86 26.10
CA GLU A 27 10.01 8.09 26.74
C GLU A 27 8.53 7.95 27.13
N THR A 28 8.11 8.56 28.22
CA THR A 28 6.73 8.58 28.73
C THR A 28 6.31 10.00 29.10
N SER A 29 5.02 10.30 28.99
CA SER A 29 4.45 11.62 29.30
C SER A 29 4.52 12.01 30.78
N THR A 30 4.68 11.05 31.70
CA THR A 30 4.70 11.32 33.14
C THR A 30 6.13 11.39 33.68
N PRO A 31 6.60 12.56 34.16
CA PRO A 31 7.94 12.67 34.72
C PRO A 31 8.01 11.97 36.08
N LYS A 32 8.98 11.06 36.25
CA LYS A 32 9.25 10.39 37.52
C LYS A 32 10.19 11.27 38.36
N LYS A 33 9.83 11.53 39.62
CA LYS A 33 10.70 12.26 40.56
C LYS A 33 11.89 11.37 40.95
N SER A 34 13.11 11.80 40.62
CA SER A 34 14.32 11.17 41.13
C SER A 34 14.38 11.28 42.66
N ARG A 35 14.62 10.17 43.36
CA ARG A 35 14.80 10.10 44.83
C ARG A 35 16.23 10.41 45.28
N THR A 36 17.17 10.57 44.36
CA THR A 36 18.61 10.70 44.64
C THR A 36 19.20 11.91 43.92
N THR A 37 19.84 12.79 44.69
CA THR A 37 20.41 14.09 44.27
C THR A 37 21.72 14.01 43.48
N ALA A 38 22.24 12.81 43.20
CA ALA A 38 23.58 12.63 42.64
C ALA A 38 23.65 12.52 41.11
N ASP A 39 22.58 12.03 40.44
CA ASP A 39 22.65 11.67 39.01
C ASP A 39 21.57 12.38 38.20
N ASN A 40 21.97 13.01 37.09
CA ASN A 40 21.11 13.79 36.18
C ASN A 40 20.29 12.86 35.25
N TYR A 41 19.43 12.02 35.84
CA TYR A 41 18.59 11.05 35.11
C TYR A 41 17.46 11.71 34.34
N HIS A 42 17.17 11.20 33.14
CA HIS A 42 16.06 11.68 32.33
C HIS A 42 14.71 11.36 33.03
N PRO A 43 13.95 12.37 33.46
CA PRO A 43 12.74 12.18 34.26
C PRO A 43 11.60 11.53 33.47
N PHE A 44 11.60 11.63 32.14
CA PHE A 44 10.57 11.06 31.27
C PHE A 44 10.92 9.67 30.72
N GLN A 45 12.00 9.01 31.17
CA GLN A 45 12.28 7.64 30.70
C GLN A 45 11.30 6.60 31.31
N LEU A 46 10.96 5.58 30.53
CA LEU A 46 10.27 4.38 31.02
C LEU A 46 11.12 3.63 32.04
N SER A 47 10.49 2.98 33.03
CA SER A 47 11.23 2.12 33.95
C SER A 47 11.72 0.85 33.24
N LYS A 48 12.79 0.25 33.79
CA LYS A 48 13.30 -1.05 33.32
C LYS A 48 12.20 -2.12 33.27
N GLU A 49 11.28 -2.12 34.24
CA GLU A 49 10.18 -3.07 34.33
C GLU A 49 9.14 -2.85 33.22
N GLU A 50 8.74 -1.59 32.99
CA GLU A 50 7.77 -1.22 31.93
C GLU A 50 8.33 -1.55 30.55
N LEU A 51 9.60 -1.21 30.30
CA LEU A 51 10.27 -1.51 29.03
C LEU A 51 10.51 -3.01 28.85
N THR A 52 10.83 -3.76 29.91
CA THR A 52 10.94 -5.24 29.86
C THR A 52 9.61 -5.88 29.47
N SER A 53 8.51 -5.48 30.12
CA SER A 53 7.17 -6.01 29.85
C SER A 53 6.77 -5.80 28.39
N PHE A 54 7.14 -4.66 27.82
CA PHE A 54 6.91 -4.37 26.40
C PHE A 54 7.75 -5.28 25.49
N LEU A 55 9.06 -5.39 25.75
CA LEU A 55 9.97 -6.21 24.94
C LEU A 55 9.59 -7.71 24.97
N THR A 56 9.08 -8.23 26.08
CA THR A 56 8.67 -9.65 26.17
C THR A 56 7.23 -9.90 25.72
N GLY A 57 6.29 -9.06 26.14
CA GLY A 57 4.86 -9.26 25.90
C GLY A 57 4.42 -8.94 24.48
N GLU A 58 4.88 -7.81 23.93
CA GLU A 58 4.45 -7.31 22.62
C GLU A 58 5.41 -7.71 21.50
N LEU A 59 6.72 -7.70 21.78
CA LEU A 59 7.78 -8.01 20.79
C LEU A 59 8.23 -9.48 20.78
N GLY A 60 7.76 -10.28 21.73
CA GLY A 60 8.08 -11.70 21.81
C GLY A 60 9.57 -11.99 22.00
N ILE A 61 10.35 -11.03 22.53
CA ILE A 61 11.77 -11.26 22.83
C ILE A 61 11.86 -12.30 23.96
N VAL A 62 12.47 -13.43 23.65
CA VAL A 62 12.53 -14.59 24.56
C VAL A 62 13.39 -14.25 25.78
N GLN A 63 12.76 -14.29 26.96
CA GLN A 63 13.47 -14.10 28.22
C GLN A 63 14.23 -15.38 28.59
N SER A 64 15.54 -15.28 28.82
CA SER A 64 16.34 -16.40 29.32
C SER A 64 16.24 -16.49 30.85
N ASN A 65 16.02 -17.70 31.36
CA ASN A 65 16.02 -17.98 32.82
C ASN A 65 17.38 -17.67 33.48
N TYR A 66 18.47 -17.70 32.71
CA TYR A 66 19.84 -17.46 33.21
C TYR A 66 20.28 -16.00 33.08
N ASN A 67 19.71 -15.24 32.15
CA ASN A 67 20.03 -13.83 31.93
C ASN A 67 18.74 -13.02 31.66
N PRO A 68 18.01 -12.61 32.71
CA PRO A 68 16.74 -11.90 32.55
C PRO A 68 16.98 -10.53 31.91
N LEU A 69 16.07 -10.11 31.03
CA LEU A 69 16.11 -8.83 30.30
C LEU A 69 16.30 -7.61 31.22
N SER A 70 15.73 -7.63 32.42
CA SER A 70 15.89 -6.57 33.43
C SER A 70 17.34 -6.32 33.86
N ARG A 71 18.24 -7.29 33.68
CA ARG A 71 19.69 -7.16 33.96
C ARG A 71 20.51 -6.73 32.75
N GLN A 72 19.91 -6.61 31.57
CA GLN A 72 20.60 -6.24 30.33
C GLN A 72 20.55 -4.73 30.03
N PHE A 73 19.75 -3.97 30.80
CA PHE A 73 19.70 -2.51 30.66
C PHE A 73 20.99 -1.86 31.13
N VAL A 74 21.56 -1.01 30.28
CA VAL A 74 22.79 -0.26 30.57
C VAL A 74 22.53 1.25 30.50
N PRO A 75 23.10 2.04 31.43
CA PRO A 75 22.97 3.49 31.38
C PRO A 75 23.78 4.05 30.20
N ARG A 76 23.18 5.00 29.49
CA ARG A 76 23.76 5.78 28.40
C ARG A 76 23.41 7.25 28.59
N TYR A 77 24.19 8.14 27.98
CA TYR A 77 24.04 9.58 28.15
C TYR A 77 23.57 10.20 26.84
N PHE A 78 22.55 11.04 26.90
CA PHE A 78 22.01 11.73 25.72
C PHE A 78 22.09 13.23 25.93
N LEU A 79 22.65 13.93 24.94
CA LEU A 79 22.63 15.38 24.91
C LEU A 79 21.27 15.86 24.38
N LEU A 80 20.41 16.33 25.28
CA LEU A 80 19.02 16.68 24.95
C LEU A 80 18.74 18.16 25.24
N PRO A 81 17.85 18.81 24.47
CA PRO A 81 17.48 20.20 24.71
C PRO A 81 16.74 20.29 26.06
N SER A 82 17.06 21.29 26.84
CA SER A 82 16.66 21.45 28.24
C SER A 82 16.37 22.90 28.57
N GLN A 83 15.42 23.14 29.47
CA GLN A 83 15.05 24.46 29.98
C GLN A 83 14.97 24.37 31.50
N ASP A 84 15.53 25.35 32.22
CA ASP A 84 15.52 25.42 33.69
C ASP A 84 16.02 24.12 34.37
N ASN A 85 17.09 23.50 33.84
CA ASN A 85 17.64 22.21 34.28
C ASN A 85 16.65 21.03 34.21
N GLN A 86 15.66 21.08 33.32
CA GLN A 86 14.79 19.94 33.00
C GLN A 86 14.87 19.64 31.50
N PRO A 87 14.89 18.36 31.09
CA PRO A 87 14.90 18.03 29.68
C PRO A 87 13.54 18.35 29.09
N LEU A 88 13.58 18.85 27.86
CA LEU A 88 12.39 19.00 27.06
C LEU A 88 11.97 17.63 26.53
N PRO A 89 10.66 17.32 26.52
CA PRO A 89 10.15 16.12 25.88
C PRO A 89 10.57 16.06 24.40
N SER A 90 10.66 14.86 23.83
CA SER A 90 10.86 14.71 22.37
C SER A 90 9.80 15.47 21.58
N LEU A 91 10.07 15.80 20.32
CA LEU A 91 9.09 16.51 19.48
C LEU A 91 7.80 15.70 19.29
N GLU A 92 7.92 14.38 19.22
CA GLU A 92 6.81 13.44 19.16
C GLU A 92 5.99 13.48 20.45
N LEU A 93 6.67 13.49 21.60
CA LEU A 93 6.00 13.62 22.88
C LEU A 93 5.42 15.02 23.10
N LEU A 94 6.05 16.09 22.62
CA LEU A 94 5.54 17.46 22.66
C LEU A 94 4.28 17.61 21.80
N ARG A 95 4.26 17.02 20.60
CA ARG A 95 3.06 16.93 19.75
C ARG A 95 1.94 16.21 20.48
N TYR A 96 2.26 15.09 21.13
CA TYR A 96 1.29 14.35 21.93
C TYR A 96 0.82 15.14 23.17
N LEU A 97 1.70 15.92 23.78
CA LEU A 97 1.38 16.78 24.94
C LEU A 97 0.72 18.11 24.53
N GLU A 98 0.54 18.38 23.24
CA GLU A 98 0.02 19.64 22.68
C GLU A 98 0.78 20.88 23.22
N LYS A 99 2.11 20.76 23.39
CA LYS A 99 2.96 21.85 23.88
C LYS A 99 3.85 22.37 22.76
N GLU A 100 3.92 23.69 22.64
CA GLU A 100 4.88 24.32 21.76
C GLU A 100 6.31 24.13 22.29
N PRO A 101 7.29 23.90 21.41
CA PRO A 101 8.69 23.87 21.80
C PRO A 101 9.10 25.27 22.30
N PRO A 102 9.79 25.41 23.43
CA PRO A 102 10.17 26.70 23.98
C PRO A 102 11.14 27.45 23.07
N GLU A 103 11.02 28.78 23.03
CA GLU A 103 11.86 29.67 22.21
C GLU A 103 13.36 29.61 22.58
N ASN A 104 13.66 29.34 23.86
CA ASN A 104 15.03 29.24 24.36
C ASN A 104 15.26 27.88 25.03
N SER A 105 16.20 27.10 24.49
CA SER A 105 16.64 25.83 25.06
C SER A 105 18.17 25.74 25.07
N GLN A 106 18.71 25.01 26.04
CA GLN A 106 20.14 24.71 26.15
C GLN A 106 20.37 23.21 26.07
N TRP A 107 21.51 22.79 25.56
CA TRP A 107 21.86 21.37 25.48
C TRP A 107 22.42 20.90 26.83
N GLN A 108 21.81 19.87 27.42
CA GLN A 108 22.26 19.28 28.68
C GLN A 108 22.32 17.75 28.55
N SER A 109 23.29 17.14 29.22
CA SER A 109 23.47 15.68 29.21
C SER A 109 22.57 15.00 30.24
N TRP A 110 21.82 13.99 29.81
CA TRP A 110 20.88 13.23 30.62
C TRP A 110 21.20 11.74 30.59
N GLN A 111 21.18 11.09 31.74
CA GLN A 111 21.38 9.65 31.86
C GLN A 111 20.07 8.89 31.62
N ILE A 112 20.10 7.90 30.74
CA ILE A 112 18.97 7.08 30.31
C ILE A 112 19.34 5.60 30.38
N ASP A 113 18.48 4.76 30.94
CA ASP A 113 18.61 3.31 30.92
C ASP A 113 18.15 2.75 29.56
N CYS A 114 19.08 2.16 28.81
CA CYS A 114 18.80 1.65 27.47
C CYS A 114 18.95 0.13 27.36
N TYR A 115 18.19 -0.48 26.46
CA TYR A 115 18.29 -1.88 26.07
C TYR A 115 19.18 -2.04 24.82
N PRO A 116 20.28 -2.81 24.87
CA PRO A 116 21.06 -3.13 23.68
C PRO A 116 20.33 -4.14 22.80
N LEU A 117 20.20 -3.83 21.51
CA LEU A 117 19.43 -4.61 20.55
C LEU A 117 20.34 -5.49 19.68
N ASN A 118 20.12 -6.82 19.71
CA ASN A 118 20.83 -7.80 18.89
C ASN A 118 19.93 -9.02 18.61
N PRO A 119 19.70 -9.44 17.34
CA PRO A 119 20.25 -8.90 16.09
C PRO A 119 19.52 -7.66 15.57
N VAL A 120 20.28 -6.67 15.07
CA VAL A 120 19.77 -5.33 14.79
C VAL A 120 18.72 -5.28 13.69
N LEU A 121 19.05 -5.79 12.49
CA LEU A 121 18.17 -5.70 11.31
C LEU A 121 16.81 -6.37 11.52
N LYS A 122 16.79 -7.52 12.18
CA LYS A 122 15.56 -8.28 12.43
C LYS A 122 14.67 -7.54 13.42
N LEU A 123 15.22 -7.18 14.58
CA LEU A 123 14.44 -6.57 15.65
C LEU A 123 13.95 -5.16 15.28
N LEU A 124 14.71 -4.37 14.52
CA LEU A 124 14.22 -3.09 13.98
C LEU A 124 13.01 -3.27 13.06
N ASN A 125 13.00 -4.32 12.24
CA ASN A 125 11.87 -4.61 11.37
C ASN A 125 10.63 -5.09 12.17
N ASP A 126 10.85 -5.95 13.16
CA ASP A 126 9.79 -6.43 14.05
C ASP A 126 9.18 -5.27 14.87
N LEU A 127 10.02 -4.36 15.37
CA LEU A 127 9.63 -3.13 16.08
C LEU A 127 8.75 -2.22 15.22
N HIS A 128 9.18 -1.96 13.98
CA HIS A 128 8.41 -1.15 13.03
C HIS A 128 7.05 -1.77 12.72
N PHE A 129 7.00 -3.08 12.51
CA PHE A 129 5.75 -3.79 12.28
C PHE A 129 4.82 -3.71 13.51
N ILE A 130 5.31 -4.04 14.70
CA ILE A 130 4.47 -4.13 15.90
C ILE A 130 3.95 -2.77 16.34
N CYS A 131 4.78 -1.71 16.28
CA CYS A 131 4.34 -0.36 16.62
C CYS A 131 3.29 0.18 15.64
N LEU A 132 3.30 -0.24 14.37
CA LEU A 132 2.30 0.20 13.39
C LEU A 132 0.97 -0.56 13.47
N TYR A 133 0.98 -1.83 13.86
CA TYR A 133 -0.19 -2.71 13.72
C TYR A 133 -0.75 -3.25 15.02
N ASN A 134 -0.02 -3.21 16.14
CA ASN A 134 -0.38 -3.96 17.35
C ASN A 134 -0.47 -3.14 18.64
N SER A 135 0.01 -1.88 18.68
CA SER A 135 -0.01 -1.07 19.91
C SER A 135 -0.51 0.36 19.67
N SER A 136 -1.60 0.75 20.35
CA SER A 136 -2.17 2.12 20.33
C SER A 136 -1.43 3.09 21.25
N GLU A 137 -0.64 2.60 22.19
CA GLU A 137 0.02 3.42 23.23
C GLU A 137 1.49 3.74 22.94
N ILE A 138 2.04 3.25 21.82
CA ILE A 138 3.47 3.30 21.52
C ILE A 138 3.68 3.84 20.10
N GLN A 139 4.54 4.86 19.99
CA GLN A 139 4.97 5.43 18.72
C GLN A 139 6.48 5.37 18.59
N LEU A 140 6.98 5.16 17.38
CA LEU A 140 8.40 5.26 17.09
C LEU A 140 8.80 6.73 16.99
N GLY A 141 9.87 7.11 17.69
CA GLY A 141 10.52 8.41 17.48
C GLY A 141 11.11 8.52 16.07
N ALA A 142 11.30 9.75 15.59
CA ALA A 142 11.91 10.00 14.28
C ALA A 142 13.31 9.39 14.14
N ASP A 143 14.05 9.29 15.24
CA ASP A 143 15.34 8.60 15.31
C ASP A 143 15.23 7.12 14.96
N LEU A 144 14.32 6.40 15.60
CA LEU A 144 14.16 4.97 15.38
C LEU A 144 13.58 4.67 13.99
N LEU A 145 12.67 5.52 13.49
CA LEU A 145 12.16 5.46 12.11
C LEU A 145 13.28 5.69 11.08
N PHE A 146 14.12 6.69 11.31
CA PHE A 146 15.28 6.95 10.44
C PHE A 146 16.18 5.71 10.37
N TRP A 147 16.55 5.14 11.52
CA TRP A 147 17.42 3.97 11.58
C TRP A 147 16.78 2.73 10.93
N TYR A 148 15.46 2.55 11.04
CA TYR A 148 14.74 1.53 10.30
C TYR A 148 14.95 1.70 8.78
N HIS A 149 14.63 2.87 8.22
CA HIS A 149 14.75 3.10 6.77
C HIS A 149 16.20 2.99 6.28
N TYR A 150 17.15 3.59 6.99
CA TYR A 150 18.56 3.49 6.64
C TYR A 150 19.04 2.03 6.66
N SER A 151 18.62 1.24 7.65
CA SER A 151 18.97 -0.18 7.74
C SER A 151 18.39 -1.02 6.60
N GLN A 152 17.20 -0.68 6.09
CA GLN A 152 16.61 -1.36 4.92
C GLN A 152 17.39 -1.03 3.64
N ALA A 153 17.79 0.23 3.44
CA ALA A 153 18.61 0.61 2.30
C ALA A 153 19.99 -0.08 2.36
N PHE A 154 20.58 -0.15 3.55
CA PHE A 154 21.87 -0.81 3.74
C PHE A 154 21.79 -2.33 3.53
N LYS A 155 20.67 -2.96 3.87
CA LYS A 155 20.45 -4.40 3.62
C LYS A 155 20.62 -4.77 2.14
N GLU A 156 20.25 -3.89 1.20
CA GLU A 156 20.47 -4.16 -0.22
C GLU A 156 21.95 -4.25 -0.61
N ILE A 157 22.82 -3.49 0.07
CA ILE A 157 24.28 -3.53 -0.14
C ILE A 157 24.83 -4.90 0.25
N ILE A 158 24.33 -5.45 1.37
CA ILE A 158 24.72 -6.78 1.85
C ILE A 158 24.20 -7.87 0.89
N LEU A 159 22.93 -7.78 0.47
CA LEU A 159 22.32 -8.78 -0.41
C LEU A 159 22.95 -8.86 -1.80
N LYS A 160 23.64 -7.81 -2.24
CA LYS A 160 24.34 -7.74 -3.53
C LYS A 160 25.83 -8.05 -3.41
N ASP A 161 26.34 -8.38 -2.22
CA ASP A 161 27.75 -8.66 -1.95
C ASP A 161 28.71 -7.50 -2.30
N ASN A 162 28.26 -6.24 -2.20
CA ASN A 162 29.06 -5.06 -2.56
C ASN A 162 30.06 -4.63 -1.46
N TYR A 163 30.90 -5.56 -1.00
CA TYR A 163 31.93 -5.34 0.01
C TYR A 163 33.09 -6.32 -0.15
N ILE A 164 34.26 -5.98 0.37
CA ILE A 164 35.48 -6.78 0.25
C ILE A 164 36.17 -7.00 1.60
N PRO A 165 37.02 -8.03 1.74
CA PRO A 165 37.95 -8.15 2.86
C PRO A 165 38.94 -6.98 2.88
N ALA A 166 39.22 -6.45 4.07
CA ALA A 166 40.02 -5.25 4.25
C ALA A 166 41.00 -5.34 5.42
N PHE A 167 42.09 -4.58 5.31
CA PHE A 167 43.05 -4.41 6.39
C PHE A 167 43.18 -2.93 6.76
N LYS A 168 43.01 -2.58 8.04
CA LYS A 168 43.30 -1.23 8.55
C LYS A 168 44.65 -1.23 9.26
N TYR A 169 45.52 -0.29 8.88
CA TYR A 169 46.86 -0.15 9.45
C TYR A 169 46.90 0.99 10.46
N ARG A 170 47.56 0.75 11.59
CA ARG A 170 47.90 1.77 12.60
C ARG A 170 49.38 1.69 12.93
N GLU A 171 50.06 2.83 12.89
CA GLU A 171 51.42 2.98 13.42
C GLU A 171 51.36 3.21 14.94
N LEU A 172 52.17 2.47 15.71
CA LEU A 172 52.23 2.54 17.17
C LEU A 172 53.42 3.39 17.62
N ALA A 173 53.22 4.26 18.61
CA ALA A 173 54.28 5.09 19.17
C ALA A 173 55.32 4.23 19.94
N THR A 174 56.60 4.46 19.68
CA THR A 174 57.72 3.73 20.28
C THR A 174 57.91 4.06 21.76
N ASN A 175 57.74 3.08 22.64
CA ASN A 175 58.33 3.07 23.98
C ASN A 175 59.08 1.75 24.19
N ASN A 176 60.40 1.79 23.97
CA ASN A 176 61.38 0.71 24.12
C ASN A 176 61.38 -0.45 23.11
N GLN A 177 62.59 -0.77 22.67
CA GLN A 177 62.96 -1.68 21.57
C GLN A 177 62.62 -3.15 21.85
N LYS A 178 61.83 -3.78 20.96
CA LYS A 178 62.08 -5.12 20.34
C LYS A 178 60.88 -5.74 19.59
N THR A 179 59.72 -5.10 19.51
CA THR A 179 58.55 -5.60 18.74
C THR A 179 58.16 -4.63 17.62
N ALA A 180 57.56 -5.14 16.55
CA ALA A 180 57.15 -4.35 15.38
C ALA A 180 56.19 -3.21 15.79
N ASN A 181 56.44 -1.99 15.28
CA ASN A 181 55.72 -0.75 15.66
C ASN A 181 54.40 -0.53 14.89
N PHE A 182 53.72 -1.58 14.45
CA PHE A 182 52.47 -1.45 13.71
C PHE A 182 51.44 -2.46 14.19
N ALA A 183 50.17 -2.18 13.88
CA ALA A 183 49.06 -3.09 14.08
C ALA A 183 48.18 -3.09 12.83
N ILE A 184 47.88 -4.28 12.33
CA ILE A 184 47.01 -4.51 11.17
C ILE A 184 45.74 -5.22 11.63
N TYR A 185 44.59 -4.65 11.30
CA TYR A 185 43.29 -5.15 11.72
C TYR A 185 42.54 -5.73 10.52
N PRO A 186 42.23 -7.05 10.52
CA PRO A 186 41.38 -7.67 9.50
C PRO A 186 39.92 -7.25 9.71
N LEU A 187 39.25 -6.77 8.66
CA LEU A 187 37.88 -6.25 8.69
C LEU A 187 37.24 -6.43 7.30
N TRP A 188 36.08 -5.80 7.09
CA TRP A 188 35.42 -5.71 5.79
C TRP A 188 35.23 -4.24 5.40
N GLU A 189 35.35 -3.94 4.12
CA GLU A 189 35.18 -2.60 3.54
C GLU A 189 34.08 -2.61 2.49
N ILE A 190 33.17 -1.63 2.58
CA ILE A 190 32.08 -1.47 1.62
C ILE A 190 32.62 -0.82 0.34
N ILE A 191 32.31 -1.40 -0.82
CA ILE A 191 32.68 -0.86 -2.13
C ILE A 191 31.42 -0.76 -2.98
N SER A 192 30.77 0.40 -2.91
CA SER A 192 29.56 0.67 -3.70
C SER A 192 29.36 2.17 -3.89
N ALA A 193 29.27 2.61 -5.14
CA ALA A 193 28.87 3.99 -5.47
C ALA A 193 27.42 4.26 -5.02
N THR A 194 26.55 3.25 -5.09
CA THR A 194 25.18 3.31 -4.59
C THR A 194 25.14 3.51 -3.08
N TYR A 195 26.04 2.86 -2.33
CA TYR A 195 26.18 3.10 -0.89
C TYR A 195 26.56 4.54 -0.58
N GLU A 196 27.55 5.12 -1.27
CA GLU A 196 27.94 6.52 -1.06
C GLU A 196 26.81 7.50 -1.42
N THR A 197 26.09 7.23 -2.52
CA THR A 197 24.93 8.03 -2.93
C THR A 197 23.81 7.95 -1.89
N ASN A 198 23.50 6.74 -1.40
CA ASN A 198 22.51 6.54 -0.36
C ASN A 198 22.95 7.21 0.95
N LEU A 199 24.22 7.11 1.32
CA LEU A 199 24.77 7.76 2.50
C LEU A 199 24.55 9.28 2.43
N ASP A 200 24.90 9.92 1.32
CA ASP A 200 24.69 11.36 1.13
C ASP A 200 23.19 11.73 1.13
N HIS A 201 22.32 10.90 0.54
CA HIS A 201 20.87 11.10 0.61
C HIS A 201 20.33 11.04 2.05
N TYR A 202 20.69 10.02 2.83
CA TYR A 202 20.22 9.86 4.21
C TYR A 202 20.82 10.90 5.16
N LEU A 203 21.98 11.47 4.84
CA LEU A 203 22.56 12.58 5.62
C LEU A 203 21.67 13.83 5.62
N GLU A 204 20.92 14.09 4.55
CA GLU A 204 19.98 15.23 4.48
C GLU A 204 18.80 15.08 5.45
N TYR A 205 18.42 13.85 5.79
CA TYR A 205 17.23 13.55 6.61
C TYR A 205 17.56 13.07 8.03
N LEU A 206 18.84 13.00 8.41
CA LEU A 206 19.27 12.47 9.71
C LEU A 206 18.80 13.35 10.88
N PRO A 207 17.94 12.84 11.78
CA PRO A 207 17.55 13.56 12.98
C PRO A 207 18.76 13.77 13.91
N ARG A 208 18.92 14.99 14.46
CA ARG A 208 20.06 15.31 15.34
C ARG A 208 20.13 14.45 16.60
N ILE A 209 19.00 13.96 17.09
CA ILE A 209 18.93 13.06 18.25
C ILE A 209 19.68 11.73 18.00
N CYS A 210 19.81 11.29 16.74
CA CYS A 210 20.63 10.12 16.40
C CYS A 210 22.11 10.32 16.77
N LEU A 211 22.58 11.57 16.76
CA LEU A 211 23.98 11.96 17.03
C LEU A 211 24.27 12.22 18.51
N ALA A 212 23.24 12.19 19.35
CA ALA A 212 23.30 12.72 20.71
C ALA A 212 23.64 11.67 21.80
N GLY A 213 23.61 10.38 21.46
CA GLY A 213 23.82 9.29 22.40
C GLY A 213 25.29 8.94 22.59
N ALA A 214 25.74 8.82 23.84
CA ALA A 214 27.11 8.54 24.25
C ALA A 214 27.18 7.48 25.36
N GLU A 215 28.31 6.78 25.44
CA GLU A 215 28.53 5.77 26.49
C GLU A 215 28.85 6.39 27.86
N ASN A 216 29.60 7.50 27.88
CA ASN A 216 30.02 8.21 29.09
C ASN A 216 29.61 9.69 29.02
N PRO A 217 29.44 10.38 30.16
CA PRO A 217 29.12 11.81 30.15
C PRO A 217 30.32 12.62 29.66
N HIS A 218 30.14 13.35 28.56
CA HIS A 218 31.21 14.18 27.99
C HIS A 218 31.49 15.43 28.85
N ALA A 219 32.77 15.85 28.91
CA ALA A 219 33.18 17.11 29.54
C ALA A 219 32.74 18.36 28.75
N SER A 220 32.43 18.19 27.45
CA SER A 220 31.87 19.21 26.57
C SER A 220 30.75 18.61 25.70
N PRO A 221 29.64 19.32 25.46
CA PRO A 221 28.54 18.82 24.66
C PRO A 221 28.89 18.84 23.16
N GLN A 222 29.37 17.72 22.63
CA GLN A 222 29.63 17.55 21.19
C GLN A 222 28.80 16.40 20.64
N LEU A 223 28.10 16.66 19.53
CA LEU A 223 27.39 15.64 18.77
C LEU A 223 28.38 14.89 17.87
N TYR A 224 28.11 13.63 17.57
CA TYR A 224 28.90 12.88 16.59
C TYR A 224 28.79 13.49 15.19
N ASP A 225 29.86 13.37 14.41
CA ASP A 225 29.82 13.72 12.99
C ASP A 225 28.82 12.80 12.25
N PRO A 226 27.83 13.37 11.54
CA PRO A 226 26.78 12.62 10.86
C PRO A 226 27.29 11.51 9.92
N LYS A 227 28.23 11.86 9.04
CA LYS A 227 28.74 10.95 7.99
C LYS A 227 29.55 9.83 8.61
N THR A 228 30.36 10.15 9.61
CA THR A 228 31.18 9.18 10.34
C THR A 228 30.31 8.21 11.14
N LEU A 229 29.24 8.67 11.80
CA LEU A 229 28.37 7.79 12.59
C LEU A 229 27.62 6.77 11.73
N LEU A 230 27.01 7.21 10.63
CA LEU A 230 26.29 6.32 9.71
C LEU A 230 27.22 5.29 9.07
N ARG A 231 28.43 5.71 8.67
CA ARG A 231 29.44 4.81 8.15
C ARG A 231 29.91 3.80 9.19
N HIS A 232 30.16 4.26 10.42
CA HIS A 232 30.55 3.39 11.52
C HIS A 232 29.48 2.33 11.83
N PHE A 233 28.20 2.70 11.82
CA PHE A 233 27.08 1.74 11.94
C PHE A 233 27.14 0.68 10.83
N SER A 234 27.25 1.11 9.56
CA SER A 234 27.25 0.21 8.41
C SER A 234 28.46 -0.74 8.42
N GLU A 235 29.65 -0.24 8.73
CA GLU A 235 30.88 -1.05 8.81
C GLU A 235 30.80 -2.07 9.96
N CYS A 236 30.34 -1.67 11.14
CA CYS A 236 30.18 -2.59 12.28
C CYS A 236 29.14 -3.68 11.99
N LEU A 237 28.00 -3.29 11.42
CA LEU A 237 26.90 -4.21 11.12
C LEU A 237 27.28 -5.20 10.02
N LEU A 238 27.98 -4.75 8.97
CA LEU A 238 28.53 -5.62 7.94
C LEU A 238 29.47 -6.66 8.56
N ASN A 239 30.44 -6.19 9.37
CA ASN A 239 31.40 -7.06 10.01
C ASN A 239 30.71 -8.08 10.93
N GLU A 240 29.70 -7.67 11.71
CA GLU A 240 28.93 -8.56 12.58
C GLU A 240 28.16 -9.63 11.77
N ILE A 241 27.49 -9.25 10.68
CA ILE A 241 26.71 -10.17 9.86
C ILE A 241 27.62 -11.19 9.19
N VAL A 242 28.70 -10.73 8.55
CA VAL A 242 29.61 -11.61 7.80
C VAL A 242 30.33 -12.57 8.75
N THR A 243 30.83 -12.09 9.90
CA THR A 243 31.57 -12.95 10.86
C THR A 243 30.68 -13.93 11.62
N ASN A 244 29.39 -13.62 11.84
CA ASN A 244 28.44 -14.53 12.50
C ASN A 244 27.70 -15.46 11.52
N THR A 245 27.95 -15.34 10.22
CA THR A 245 27.35 -16.24 9.23
C THR A 245 27.92 -17.64 9.37
N ALA A 246 27.04 -18.64 9.50
CA ALA A 246 27.46 -20.03 9.65
C ALA A 246 28.13 -20.55 8.37
N ILE A 247 29.42 -20.88 8.47
CA ILE A 247 30.20 -21.45 7.36
C ILE A 247 30.42 -22.97 7.54
N PRO A 248 30.35 -23.78 6.47
CA PRO A 248 30.68 -25.20 6.53
C PRO A 248 32.15 -25.45 6.90
N ALA A 249 32.44 -26.50 7.68
CA ALA A 249 33.80 -26.85 8.09
C ALA A 249 34.76 -27.14 6.92
N SER A 250 34.22 -27.56 5.76
CA SER A 250 35.00 -27.75 4.53
C SER A 250 35.47 -26.42 3.92
N PHE A 251 34.70 -25.36 4.08
CA PHE A 251 35.03 -24.02 3.61
C PHE A 251 36.03 -23.34 4.55
N ASP A 252 35.83 -23.47 5.87
CA ASP A 252 36.73 -22.95 6.91
C ASP A 252 38.18 -23.45 6.72
N LYS A 253 38.36 -24.73 6.38
CA LYS A 253 39.68 -25.31 6.05
C LYS A 253 40.33 -24.71 4.81
N LYS A 254 39.55 -24.30 3.81
CA LYS A 254 40.09 -23.71 2.56
C LYS A 254 40.55 -22.28 2.77
N ILE A 255 39.89 -21.54 3.64
CA ILE A 255 40.13 -20.11 3.83
C ILE A 255 41.09 -19.79 4.97
N GLY A 256 41.42 -20.76 5.84
CA GLY A 256 42.18 -20.53 7.08
C GLY A 256 43.54 -19.83 6.94
N GLU A 257 44.23 -19.94 5.81
CA GLU A 257 45.51 -19.26 5.56
C GLU A 257 45.39 -18.00 4.66
N THR A 258 44.16 -17.64 4.28
CA THR A 258 43.85 -16.53 3.37
C THR A 258 43.43 -15.26 4.11
N ILE A 259 43.42 -14.11 3.42
CA ILE A 259 42.90 -12.83 3.95
C ILE A 259 41.44 -12.99 4.44
N ILE A 260 40.64 -13.80 3.76
CA ILE A 260 39.24 -14.05 4.13
C ILE A 260 39.17 -14.79 5.47
N GLY A 261 40.03 -15.79 5.68
CA GLY A 261 40.15 -16.49 6.97
C GLY A 261 40.60 -15.55 8.09
N ASP A 262 41.57 -14.67 7.81
CA ASP A 262 42.03 -13.64 8.74
C ASP A 262 40.87 -12.69 9.12
N CYS A 263 40.00 -12.30 8.17
CA CYS A 263 38.85 -11.42 8.42
C CYS A 263 37.65 -12.09 9.12
N LEU A 264 37.46 -13.40 8.96
CA LEU A 264 36.38 -14.16 9.62
C LEU A 264 36.74 -14.62 11.04
N SER A 265 38.03 -14.79 11.34
CA SER A 265 38.51 -15.36 12.60
C SER A 265 38.67 -14.36 13.76
N VAL A 266 38.45 -13.06 13.52
CA VAL A 266 38.67 -11.94 14.46
C VAL A 266 37.88 -12.07 15.78
N THR A 267 36.80 -12.85 15.81
CA THR A 267 36.01 -13.11 17.03
C THR A 267 36.67 -14.08 18.02
N LYS A 268 37.73 -14.81 17.63
CA LYS A 268 38.42 -15.81 18.47
C LYS A 268 39.82 -15.33 18.90
N ALA A 269 39.85 -14.43 19.88
CA ALA A 269 41.02 -13.98 20.66
C ALA A 269 42.13 -13.19 19.92
N ALA A 270 42.34 -11.95 20.38
CA ALA A 270 43.51 -11.07 20.13
C ALA A 270 43.67 -10.39 18.74
N GLY A 271 42.74 -9.49 18.42
CA GLY A 271 43.06 -8.06 18.27
C GLY A 271 43.62 -7.55 16.94
N PHE A 272 44.79 -8.00 16.47
CA PHE A 272 45.50 -7.43 15.31
C PHE A 272 46.75 -8.23 14.98
N LEU A 273 47.22 -8.15 13.74
CA LEU A 273 48.42 -8.81 13.23
C LEU A 273 49.63 -7.85 13.31
N GLN A 274 50.78 -8.34 13.79
CA GLN A 274 52.04 -7.58 13.93
C GLN A 274 53.27 -8.25 13.29
N THR A 275 53.09 -9.36 12.57
CA THR A 275 54.21 -10.11 11.99
C THR A 275 54.70 -9.45 10.69
N ALA A 276 55.98 -9.68 10.33
CA ALA A 276 56.50 -9.21 9.04
C ALA A 276 55.70 -9.75 7.84
N ALA A 277 55.23 -11.01 7.94
CA ALA A 277 54.34 -11.62 6.95
C ALA A 277 52.98 -10.89 6.85
N ALA A 278 52.44 -10.37 7.96
CA ALA A 278 51.21 -9.58 7.94
C ALA A 278 51.41 -8.22 7.27
N LEU A 279 52.57 -7.58 7.44
CA LEU A 279 52.90 -6.33 6.74
C LEU A 279 53.02 -6.55 5.23
N GLU A 280 53.64 -7.66 4.81
CA GLU A 280 53.72 -8.04 3.40
C GLU A 280 52.32 -8.31 2.82
N LYS A 281 51.48 -9.07 3.53
CA LYS A 281 50.06 -9.28 3.16
C LYS A 281 49.29 -7.96 3.05
N TYR A 282 49.52 -7.01 3.97
CA TYR A 282 48.88 -5.68 3.92
C TYR A 282 49.34 -4.87 2.71
N GLN A 283 50.62 -4.86 2.38
CA GLN A 283 51.15 -4.16 1.20
C GLN A 283 50.63 -4.76 -0.11
N GLN A 284 50.55 -6.10 -0.19
CA GLN A 284 49.93 -6.81 -1.31
C GLN A 284 48.45 -6.47 -1.43
N TRP A 285 47.72 -6.46 -0.31
CA TRP A 285 46.32 -6.05 -0.27
C TRP A 285 46.12 -4.58 -0.65
N GLN A 286 46.95 -3.65 -0.17
CA GLN A 286 46.86 -2.24 -0.55
C GLN A 286 47.04 -2.06 -2.06
N THR A 287 48.00 -2.79 -2.64
CA THR A 287 48.23 -2.79 -4.08
C THR A 287 47.00 -3.33 -4.80
N TRP A 288 46.46 -4.48 -4.39
CA TRP A 288 45.23 -5.05 -4.96
C TRP A 288 44.01 -4.12 -4.83
N ARG A 289 43.80 -3.52 -3.65
CA ARG A 289 42.73 -2.55 -3.39
C ARG A 289 42.88 -1.29 -4.24
N GLN A 290 44.08 -0.74 -4.38
CA GLN A 290 44.33 0.39 -5.28
C GLN A 290 44.07 0.02 -6.74
N GLN A 291 44.32 -1.21 -7.13
CA GLN A 291 44.04 -1.69 -8.48
C GLN A 291 42.53 -1.89 -8.70
N LEU A 292 41.78 -2.21 -7.63
CA LEU A 292 40.34 -2.37 -7.65
C LEU A 292 39.58 -1.03 -7.57
N LEU A 293 40.08 -0.05 -6.81
CA LEU A 293 39.46 1.27 -6.60
C LEU A 293 40.03 2.38 -7.51
N GLY A 294 41.25 2.21 -8.01
CA GLY A 294 42.10 3.30 -8.50
C GLY A 294 41.95 3.71 -9.96
N ASP A 295 40.93 3.27 -10.70
CA ASP A 295 40.82 3.67 -12.12
C ASP A 295 39.41 4.04 -12.61
N GLN A 296 38.39 4.00 -11.75
CA GLN A 296 37.08 4.51 -12.14
C GLN A 296 37.01 6.05 -12.17
N ASN A 297 37.88 6.76 -11.42
CA ASN A 297 37.79 8.23 -11.26
C ASN A 297 38.86 9.06 -12.00
N ILE A 298 39.89 8.47 -12.63
CA ILE A 298 40.99 9.25 -13.25
C ILE A 298 41.08 9.05 -14.78
N SER A 299 40.67 7.89 -15.31
CA SER A 299 40.64 7.66 -16.76
C SER A 299 39.49 8.41 -17.44
N SER A 300 39.74 9.04 -18.59
CA SER A 300 38.71 9.70 -19.43
C SER A 300 37.88 8.71 -20.26
N PHE A 301 38.10 7.41 -20.09
CA PHE A 301 37.43 6.34 -20.81
C PHE A 301 37.05 5.19 -19.89
N SER A 302 36.07 4.40 -20.33
CA SER A 302 35.72 3.10 -19.76
C SER A 302 36.12 2.01 -20.74
N LEU A 303 36.87 1.01 -20.25
CA LEU A 303 37.15 -0.20 -21.03
C LEU A 303 35.88 -1.05 -21.13
N GLY A 304 35.64 -1.63 -22.29
CA GLY A 304 34.53 -2.54 -22.52
C GLY A 304 34.92 -3.83 -23.23
N PHE A 305 34.04 -4.81 -23.10
CA PHE A 305 34.17 -6.16 -23.65
C PHE A 305 32.95 -6.43 -24.53
N LYS A 306 33.16 -6.57 -25.83
CA LYS A 306 32.11 -6.87 -26.80
C LYS A 306 32.18 -8.35 -27.15
N LEU A 307 31.15 -9.11 -26.76
CA LEU A 307 31.03 -10.51 -27.16
C LEU A 307 30.39 -10.60 -28.55
N THR A 308 31.13 -11.17 -29.49
CA THR A 308 30.69 -11.46 -30.85
C THR A 308 30.35 -12.94 -30.97
N GLU A 309 29.20 -13.21 -31.60
CA GLU A 309 28.67 -14.57 -31.77
C GLU A 309 29.56 -15.43 -32.68
N ALA A 310 29.56 -16.74 -32.44
CA ALA A 310 30.27 -17.69 -33.28
C ALA A 310 29.64 -17.78 -34.69
N PRO A 311 30.47 -17.83 -35.76
CA PRO A 311 30.00 -17.99 -37.13
C PRO A 311 29.33 -19.36 -37.37
N GLU A 312 28.46 -19.45 -38.38
CA GLU A 312 27.65 -20.64 -38.66
C GLU A 312 28.47 -21.91 -38.93
N ASP A 313 29.65 -21.75 -39.50
CA ASP A 313 30.53 -22.86 -39.85
C ASP A 313 31.32 -23.40 -38.63
N ASN A 314 31.37 -22.68 -37.51
CA ASN A 314 32.12 -23.08 -36.32
C ASN A 314 31.52 -22.55 -35.00
N ILE A 315 30.60 -23.33 -34.42
CA ILE A 315 29.80 -23.01 -33.22
C ILE A 315 30.66 -22.81 -31.95
N GLU A 316 31.89 -23.30 -31.95
CA GLU A 316 32.85 -23.20 -30.84
C GLU A 316 33.70 -21.92 -30.86
N GLN A 317 33.51 -21.01 -31.84
CA GLN A 317 34.43 -19.90 -32.05
C GLN A 317 33.81 -18.54 -31.73
N TRP A 318 33.51 -18.30 -30.45
CA TRP A 318 33.06 -17.00 -29.95
C TRP A 318 34.26 -16.06 -29.76
N GLN A 319 34.05 -14.75 -29.85
CA GLN A 319 35.13 -13.78 -29.69
C GLN A 319 34.74 -12.63 -28.76
N ILE A 320 35.62 -12.30 -27.82
CA ILE A 320 35.53 -11.06 -27.04
C ILE A 320 36.50 -10.06 -27.63
N THR A 321 35.97 -8.93 -28.11
CA THR A 321 36.75 -7.80 -28.61
C THR A 321 36.85 -6.73 -27.52
N PHE A 322 38.04 -6.17 -27.32
CA PHE A 322 38.27 -5.07 -26.40
C PHE A 322 37.92 -3.73 -27.05
N ILE A 323 37.14 -2.91 -26.34
CA ILE A 323 36.67 -1.61 -26.84
C ILE A 323 36.92 -0.51 -25.81
N LEU A 324 37.13 0.72 -26.27
CA LEU A 324 37.21 1.92 -25.45
C LEU A 324 35.95 2.75 -25.65
N ILE A 325 35.38 3.24 -24.57
CA ILE A 325 34.18 4.08 -24.56
C ILE A 325 34.52 5.39 -23.85
N SER A 326 34.29 6.52 -24.48
CA SER A 326 34.59 7.81 -23.85
C SER A 326 33.62 8.09 -22.70
N LYS A 327 34.12 8.60 -21.57
CA LYS A 327 33.28 9.06 -20.45
C LYS A 327 32.61 10.41 -20.75
N GLN A 328 33.16 11.19 -21.69
CA GLN A 328 32.60 12.48 -22.11
C GLN A 328 31.47 12.29 -23.12
N ASP A 329 31.62 11.33 -24.03
CA ASP A 329 30.61 10.96 -25.01
C ASP A 329 30.47 9.42 -25.09
N PRO A 330 29.46 8.83 -24.41
CA PRO A 330 29.21 7.39 -24.42
C PRO A 330 28.85 6.80 -25.80
N SER A 331 28.55 7.64 -26.80
CA SER A 331 28.30 7.19 -28.17
C SER A 331 29.59 6.90 -28.94
N LEU A 332 30.71 7.50 -28.53
CA LEU A 332 32.03 7.30 -29.12
C LEU A 332 32.64 6.00 -28.60
N ARG A 333 32.73 4.99 -29.47
CA ARG A 333 33.29 3.66 -29.18
C ARG A 333 34.39 3.35 -30.17
N LEU A 334 35.52 2.85 -29.69
CA LEU A 334 36.69 2.52 -30.50
C LEU A 334 37.13 1.08 -30.20
N GLU A 335 37.20 0.21 -31.21
CA GLU A 335 37.76 -1.13 -31.03
C GLU A 335 39.29 -1.03 -30.92
N LEU A 336 39.91 -1.82 -30.03
CA LEU A 336 41.36 -1.70 -29.80
C LEU A 336 42.19 -2.06 -31.04
N ASP A 337 41.67 -2.85 -31.97
CA ASP A 337 42.34 -3.09 -33.26
C ASP A 337 42.58 -1.76 -34.00
N GLU A 338 41.55 -0.92 -34.08
CA GLU A 338 41.60 0.32 -34.83
C GLU A 338 42.61 1.27 -34.20
N TYR A 339 42.74 1.23 -32.87
CA TYR A 339 43.72 1.99 -32.12
C TYR A 339 45.17 1.52 -32.36
N TRP A 340 45.43 0.21 -32.28
CA TRP A 340 46.79 -0.35 -32.40
C TRP A 340 47.37 -0.27 -33.81
N TYR A 341 46.51 -0.13 -34.82
CA TYR A 341 46.87 0.00 -36.23
C TYR A 341 46.62 1.40 -36.80
N ALA A 342 46.20 2.37 -36.00
CA ALA A 342 45.98 3.75 -36.43
C ALA A 342 47.25 4.48 -36.90
N VAL A 343 47.10 5.33 -37.92
CA VAL A 343 48.13 6.25 -38.42
C VAL A 343 48.38 7.37 -37.37
N PRO A 344 49.61 7.93 -37.24
CA PRO A 344 49.94 8.88 -36.17
C PRO A 344 48.98 10.06 -35.96
N ASP A 345 48.49 10.68 -37.04
CA ASP A 345 47.55 11.82 -36.97
C ASP A 345 46.20 11.43 -36.34
N THR A 346 45.68 10.26 -36.69
CA THR A 346 44.47 9.66 -36.08
C THR A 346 44.67 9.36 -34.61
N ARG A 347 45.88 8.93 -34.22
CA ARG A 347 46.22 8.60 -32.83
C ARG A 347 46.19 9.83 -31.93
N THR A 348 46.62 10.99 -32.44
CA THR A 348 46.52 12.28 -31.74
C THR A 348 45.07 12.72 -31.53
N SER A 349 44.19 12.47 -32.50
CA SER A 349 42.75 12.74 -32.37
C SER A 349 42.06 11.83 -31.34
N ILE A 350 42.44 10.55 -31.29
CA ILE A 350 41.95 9.60 -30.28
C ILE A 350 42.41 10.01 -28.87
N GLN A 351 43.67 10.39 -28.70
CA GLN A 351 44.18 10.88 -27.40
C GLN A 351 43.46 12.14 -26.90
N ALA A 352 42.96 13.00 -27.79
CA ALA A 352 42.18 14.18 -27.39
C ALA A 352 40.83 13.81 -26.73
N HIS A 353 40.21 12.69 -27.13
CA HIS A 353 38.89 12.25 -26.64
C HIS A 353 38.97 11.22 -25.51
N PHE A 354 40.08 10.47 -25.43
CA PHE A 354 40.25 9.36 -24.49
C PHE A 354 41.39 9.59 -23.47
N GLY A 355 42.17 10.67 -23.57
CA GLY A 355 43.17 11.11 -22.57
C GLY A 355 44.63 10.87 -22.98
N GLN A 356 45.55 11.43 -22.19
CA GLN A 356 47.00 11.22 -22.33
C GLN A 356 47.43 9.87 -21.71
N ASP A 357 48.58 9.33 -22.12
CA ASP A 357 49.13 8.03 -21.68
C ASP A 357 48.20 6.81 -21.89
N LEU A 358 47.43 6.83 -22.99
CA LEU A 358 46.41 5.83 -23.31
C LEU A 358 46.93 4.38 -23.27
N ASP A 359 48.08 4.10 -23.89
CA ASP A 359 48.67 2.75 -23.97
C ASP A 359 48.86 2.12 -22.58
N LYS A 360 49.41 2.91 -21.64
CA LYS A 360 49.66 2.48 -20.27
C LYS A 360 48.36 2.21 -19.53
N ASN A 361 47.38 3.09 -19.68
CA ASN A 361 46.09 2.99 -18.99
C ASN A 361 45.24 1.84 -19.53
N ILE A 362 45.30 1.57 -20.84
CA ILE A 362 44.66 0.40 -21.48
C ILE A 362 45.25 -0.90 -20.91
N LEU A 363 46.57 -1.04 -20.92
CA LEU A 363 47.24 -2.25 -20.44
C LEU A 363 47.02 -2.51 -18.95
N LEU A 364 47.03 -1.44 -18.13
CA LEU A 364 46.68 -1.53 -16.71
C LEU A 364 45.23 -1.96 -16.50
N SER A 365 44.29 -1.33 -17.21
CA SER A 365 42.86 -1.66 -17.14
C SER A 365 42.56 -3.10 -17.58
N LEU A 366 43.19 -3.57 -18.66
CA LEU A 366 43.09 -4.96 -19.11
C LEU A 366 43.71 -5.93 -18.10
N GLY A 367 44.85 -5.59 -17.51
CA GLY A 367 45.48 -6.39 -16.46
C GLY A 367 44.64 -6.50 -15.19
N TYR A 368 43.87 -5.46 -14.84
CA TYR A 368 42.90 -5.52 -13.73
C TYR A 368 41.68 -6.34 -14.08
N ALA A 369 41.13 -6.15 -15.28
CA ALA A 369 40.03 -6.98 -15.76
C ALA A 369 40.43 -8.47 -15.79
N ALA A 370 41.67 -8.78 -16.18
CA ALA A 370 42.21 -10.14 -16.19
C ALA A 370 42.37 -10.78 -14.80
N ARG A 371 42.25 -10.01 -13.72
CA ARG A 371 42.17 -10.56 -12.35
C ARG A 371 40.75 -10.93 -11.95
N ILE A 372 39.78 -10.22 -12.50
CA ILE A 372 38.34 -10.49 -12.32
C ILE A 372 37.94 -11.68 -13.21
N TYR A 373 38.40 -11.67 -14.46
CA TYR A 373 38.18 -12.73 -15.44
C TYR A 373 39.51 -13.22 -16.04
N PRO A 374 40.11 -14.29 -15.50
CA PRO A 374 41.42 -14.78 -15.92
C PRO A 374 41.61 -15.06 -17.41
N THR A 375 40.54 -15.37 -18.15
CA THR A 375 40.62 -15.67 -19.59
C THR A 375 41.10 -14.47 -20.42
N ILE A 376 40.96 -13.24 -19.91
CA ILE A 376 41.47 -12.02 -20.56
C ILE A 376 43.00 -12.08 -20.75
N TRP A 377 43.73 -12.85 -19.93
CA TRP A 377 45.18 -13.05 -20.11
C TRP A 377 45.54 -13.60 -21.49
N GLN A 378 44.67 -14.41 -22.12
CA GLN A 378 44.88 -14.91 -23.47
C GLN A 378 44.92 -13.78 -24.50
N GLY A 379 44.12 -12.73 -24.31
CA GLY A 379 44.11 -11.55 -25.17
C GLY A 379 45.29 -10.60 -24.96
N LEU A 380 46.09 -10.82 -23.91
CA LEU A 380 47.27 -10.03 -23.53
C LEU A 380 48.60 -10.70 -23.93
N GLU A 381 48.57 -11.83 -24.64
CA GLU A 381 49.80 -12.54 -25.07
C GLU A 381 50.57 -11.81 -26.19
N THR A 382 49.94 -10.85 -26.85
CA THR A 382 50.53 -10.07 -27.94
C THR A 382 50.91 -8.65 -27.48
N ASP A 383 51.80 -8.00 -28.22
CA ASP A 383 52.18 -6.60 -27.99
C ASP A 383 51.05 -5.60 -28.32
N LYS A 384 49.95 -6.07 -28.93
CA LYS A 384 48.78 -5.30 -29.37
C LYS A 384 47.47 -6.03 -29.02
N PRO A 385 47.00 -5.95 -27.77
CA PRO A 385 45.85 -6.72 -27.31
C PRO A 385 44.55 -6.24 -27.96
N THR A 386 43.88 -7.13 -28.69
CA THR A 386 42.63 -6.84 -29.43
C THR A 386 41.43 -7.61 -28.90
N GLY A 387 41.65 -8.79 -28.33
CA GLY A 387 40.59 -9.68 -27.85
C GLY A 387 41.07 -11.11 -27.67
N PHE A 388 40.14 -12.04 -27.41
CA PHE A 388 40.41 -13.48 -27.31
C PHE A 388 39.19 -14.30 -27.73
N SER A 389 39.42 -15.58 -28.04
CA SER A 389 38.35 -16.52 -28.42
C SER A 389 37.83 -17.31 -27.22
N LEU A 390 36.54 -17.59 -27.21
CA LEU A 390 35.88 -18.44 -26.24
C LEU A 390 35.23 -19.65 -26.92
N ASN A 391 35.24 -20.79 -26.25
CA ASN A 391 34.38 -21.91 -26.62
C ASN A 391 32.92 -21.68 -26.16
N LEU A 392 31.98 -22.50 -26.62
CA LEU A 392 30.56 -22.31 -26.31
C LEU A 392 30.27 -22.33 -24.80
N THR A 393 30.96 -23.20 -24.07
CA THR A 393 30.78 -23.34 -22.62
C THR A 393 31.31 -22.11 -21.89
N GLU A 394 32.46 -21.60 -22.29
CA GLU A 394 33.05 -20.38 -21.72
C GLU A 394 32.24 -19.14 -22.06
N ALA A 395 31.69 -19.03 -23.27
CA ALA A 395 30.80 -17.95 -23.66
C ALA A 395 29.51 -17.94 -22.82
N PHE A 396 28.94 -19.12 -22.54
CA PHE A 396 27.80 -19.24 -21.63
C PHE A 396 28.13 -18.77 -20.22
N THR A 397 29.23 -19.27 -19.65
CA THR A 397 29.70 -18.88 -18.32
C THR A 397 29.95 -17.38 -18.26
N PHE A 398 30.53 -16.80 -19.30
CA PHE A 398 30.73 -15.36 -19.40
C PHE A 398 29.38 -14.61 -19.36
N LEU A 399 28.40 -14.99 -20.18
CA LEU A 399 27.09 -14.33 -20.25
C LEU A 399 26.26 -14.44 -18.96
N LYS A 400 26.39 -15.55 -18.24
CA LYS A 400 25.61 -15.84 -17.03
C LYS A 400 26.24 -15.33 -15.75
N GLU A 401 27.55 -15.47 -15.63
CA GLU A 401 28.27 -15.24 -14.37
C GLU A 401 29.20 -14.04 -14.46
N THR A 402 29.94 -13.86 -15.56
CA THR A 402 31.05 -12.90 -15.59
C THR A 402 30.67 -11.52 -16.13
N ALA A 403 29.74 -11.44 -17.08
CA ALA A 403 29.37 -10.21 -17.77
C ALA A 403 28.90 -9.13 -16.78
N TRP A 404 28.00 -9.48 -15.87
CA TRP A 404 27.51 -8.54 -14.86
C TRP A 404 28.55 -8.22 -13.78
N ILE A 405 29.46 -9.14 -13.44
CA ILE A 405 30.59 -8.88 -12.53
C ILE A 405 31.52 -7.84 -13.13
N LEU A 406 31.82 -7.94 -14.43
CA LEU A 406 32.63 -6.93 -15.14
C LEU A 406 31.90 -5.59 -15.23
N GLU A 407 30.58 -5.59 -15.47
CA GLU A 407 29.78 -4.35 -15.46
C GLU A 407 29.75 -3.66 -14.09
N ASP A 408 29.60 -4.44 -13.01
CA ASP A 408 29.60 -3.92 -11.63
C ASP A 408 30.99 -3.42 -11.22
N ALA A 409 32.04 -4.05 -11.74
CA ALA A 409 33.42 -3.56 -11.64
C ALA A 409 33.68 -2.28 -12.48
N GLY A 410 32.67 -1.75 -13.17
CA GLY A 410 32.67 -0.49 -13.92
C GLY A 410 33.16 -0.59 -15.36
N TYR A 411 33.36 -1.80 -15.87
CA TYR A 411 33.58 -2.03 -17.29
C TYR A 411 32.25 -1.98 -18.04
N LYS A 412 32.28 -1.84 -19.35
CA LYS A 412 31.07 -1.93 -20.18
C LYS A 412 31.04 -3.26 -20.91
N VAL A 413 30.00 -4.05 -20.75
CA VAL A 413 29.88 -5.31 -21.47
C VAL A 413 28.81 -5.19 -22.54
N ILE A 414 29.21 -5.39 -23.79
CA ILE A 414 28.27 -5.43 -24.91
C ILE A 414 27.99 -6.90 -25.20
N ILE A 415 26.79 -7.31 -24.85
CA ILE A 415 26.26 -8.65 -25.11
C ILE A 415 25.39 -8.65 -26.38
N PRO A 416 25.21 -9.82 -27.01
CA PRO A 416 24.28 -9.97 -28.12
C PRO A 416 22.84 -9.61 -27.76
N ALA A 417 22.08 -9.10 -28.74
CA ALA A 417 20.72 -8.59 -28.54
C ALA A 417 19.74 -9.66 -28.00
N TRP A 418 19.89 -10.92 -28.41
CA TRP A 418 19.08 -12.05 -27.95
C TRP A 418 19.32 -12.42 -26.48
N TRP A 419 20.37 -11.91 -25.81
CA TRP A 419 20.57 -12.13 -24.37
C TRP A 419 19.89 -11.07 -23.49
N THR A 420 19.43 -9.96 -24.08
CA THR A 420 18.78 -8.86 -23.35
C THR A 420 17.36 -9.23 -22.87
N PRO A 421 16.81 -8.59 -21.83
CA PRO A 421 15.46 -8.90 -21.33
C PRO A 421 14.35 -8.83 -22.38
N GLN A 422 14.53 -8.01 -23.42
CA GLN A 422 13.57 -7.87 -24.54
C GLN A 422 13.81 -8.91 -25.65
N GLY A 423 15.05 -9.37 -25.85
CA GLY A 423 15.42 -10.32 -26.90
C GLY A 423 15.53 -11.79 -26.47
N ARG A 424 15.56 -12.07 -25.15
CA ARG A 424 15.78 -13.42 -24.60
C ARG A 424 14.57 -14.31 -24.83
N GLN A 425 14.74 -15.27 -25.74
CA GLN A 425 13.78 -16.35 -25.94
C GLN A 425 13.84 -17.30 -24.75
N ARG A 426 12.73 -17.41 -24.02
CA ARG A 426 12.58 -18.33 -22.89
C ARG A 426 11.76 -19.53 -23.32
N ALA A 427 12.05 -20.67 -22.71
CA ALA A 427 11.15 -21.81 -22.66
C ALA A 427 9.84 -21.37 -22.00
N LYS A 428 8.71 -21.62 -22.67
CA LYS A 428 7.37 -21.26 -22.20
C LYS A 428 6.42 -22.41 -22.49
N VAL A 429 5.41 -22.58 -21.64
CA VAL A 429 4.27 -23.45 -21.95
C VAL A 429 3.23 -22.60 -22.67
N ARG A 430 2.91 -22.97 -23.91
CA ARG A 430 1.81 -22.40 -24.67
C ARG A 430 0.55 -23.19 -24.39
N LEU A 431 -0.49 -22.47 -24.00
CA LEU A 431 -1.84 -23.00 -23.94
C LEU A 431 -2.55 -22.60 -25.22
N LYS A 432 -2.80 -23.55 -26.12
CA LYS A 432 -3.58 -23.32 -27.34
C LYS A 432 -5.01 -23.76 -27.10
N THR A 433 -5.96 -22.84 -27.22
CA THR A 433 -7.38 -23.12 -27.09
C THR A 433 -7.95 -23.68 -28.39
N THR A 434 -8.62 -24.83 -28.36
CA THR A 434 -9.39 -25.33 -29.51
C THR A 434 -10.89 -25.28 -29.18
N SER A 435 -11.65 -24.44 -29.88
CA SER A 435 -13.11 -24.40 -29.74
C SER A 435 -13.74 -25.45 -30.68
N LYS A 436 -14.56 -26.36 -30.15
CA LYS A 436 -15.35 -27.28 -31.00
C LYS A 436 -16.41 -26.48 -31.75
N SER A 437 -16.19 -26.24 -33.04
CA SER A 437 -17.21 -25.71 -33.97
C SER A 437 -18.25 -26.80 -34.28
N GLY A 438 -19.14 -27.06 -33.31
CA GLY A 438 -20.32 -27.87 -33.51
C GLY A 438 -21.35 -27.15 -34.38
N LYS A 439 -21.79 -27.80 -35.45
CA LYS A 439 -22.77 -27.34 -36.46
C LYS A 439 -23.88 -26.44 -35.90
N SER A 440 -24.05 -25.30 -36.59
CA SER A 440 -25.14 -24.34 -36.56
C SER A 440 -26.51 -24.87 -36.13
N THR A 441 -26.99 -24.40 -34.98
CA THR A 441 -28.42 -24.17 -34.73
C THR A 441 -28.55 -22.79 -34.08
N PRO A 442 -29.35 -21.85 -34.61
CA PRO A 442 -29.44 -20.51 -34.05
C PRO A 442 -30.46 -20.51 -32.92
N VAL A 443 -30.01 -20.60 -31.66
CA VAL A 443 -30.82 -20.23 -30.50
C VAL A 443 -29.95 -19.50 -29.48
N SER A 444 -30.44 -18.33 -29.11
CA SER A 444 -29.91 -17.29 -28.23
C SER A 444 -29.73 -17.71 -26.76
N LYS A 445 -28.65 -18.43 -26.43
CA LYS A 445 -28.10 -18.52 -25.05
C LYS A 445 -26.57 -18.50 -25.08
N GLY A 446 -25.98 -17.73 -24.17
CA GLY A 446 -24.59 -17.24 -24.17
C GLY A 446 -23.53 -18.26 -24.60
N ILE A 447 -22.70 -17.83 -25.55
CA ILE A 447 -21.68 -18.65 -26.24
C ILE A 447 -20.52 -19.03 -25.29
N PHE A 448 -20.36 -18.35 -24.15
CA PHE A 448 -19.40 -18.70 -23.10
C PHE A 448 -20.05 -18.53 -21.72
N SER A 449 -20.26 -19.62 -20.98
CA SER A 449 -20.55 -19.61 -19.54
C SER A 449 -19.26 -19.92 -18.76
N LEU A 450 -19.19 -19.53 -17.49
CA LEU A 450 -18.08 -19.86 -16.57
C LEU A 450 -17.77 -21.37 -16.46
N GLU A 451 -18.72 -22.20 -16.89
CA GLU A 451 -18.69 -23.66 -16.85
C GLU A 451 -18.28 -24.28 -18.19
N ASN A 452 -18.16 -23.49 -19.26
CA ASN A 452 -17.71 -24.00 -20.55
C ASN A 452 -16.27 -24.48 -20.42
N ILE A 453 -16.15 -25.79 -20.57
CA ILE A 453 -14.91 -26.51 -20.67
C ILE A 453 -14.27 -26.10 -22.00
N ILE A 454 -13.11 -25.46 -21.91
CA ILE A 454 -12.28 -25.20 -23.08
C ILE A 454 -11.30 -26.37 -23.15
N GLU A 455 -11.24 -27.00 -24.33
CA GLU A 455 -10.19 -27.98 -24.62
C GLU A 455 -8.90 -27.21 -24.86
N TYR A 456 -7.90 -27.50 -24.03
CA TYR A 456 -6.56 -26.92 -24.16
C TYR A 456 -5.59 -27.97 -24.61
N GLN A 457 -4.77 -27.61 -25.58
CA GLN A 457 -3.57 -28.33 -25.90
C GLN A 457 -2.38 -27.59 -25.31
N TYR A 458 -1.67 -28.24 -24.41
CA TYR A 458 -0.38 -27.75 -23.94
C TYR A 458 0.67 -28.02 -25.02
N GLU A 459 1.27 -26.96 -25.54
CA GLU A 459 2.40 -27.01 -26.47
C GLU A 459 3.65 -26.46 -25.77
N LEU A 460 4.78 -27.13 -25.96
CA LEU A 460 6.07 -26.63 -25.51
C LEU A 460 6.62 -25.68 -26.57
N ALA A 461 7.03 -24.48 -26.17
CA ALA A 461 7.53 -23.48 -27.09
C ALA A 461 8.79 -22.78 -26.56
N ILE A 462 9.63 -22.33 -27.48
CA ILE A 462 10.77 -21.45 -27.21
C ILE A 462 10.57 -20.20 -28.05
N GLY A 463 10.43 -19.05 -27.38
CA GLY A 463 10.11 -17.79 -28.07
C GLY A 463 8.77 -17.88 -28.81
N GLU A 464 8.81 -17.75 -30.13
CA GLU A 464 7.63 -17.79 -31.00
C GLU A 464 7.31 -19.17 -31.62
N GLU A 465 8.15 -20.17 -31.38
CA GLU A 465 8.13 -21.44 -32.11
C GLU A 465 7.74 -22.64 -31.24
N THR A 466 6.88 -23.50 -31.77
CA THR A 466 6.42 -24.75 -31.13
C THR A 466 7.43 -25.88 -31.35
N ILE A 467 7.70 -26.66 -30.30
CA ILE A 467 8.68 -27.76 -30.28
C ILE A 467 8.00 -29.08 -29.90
N SER A 468 8.34 -30.16 -30.59
CA SER A 468 7.84 -31.50 -30.26
C SER A 468 8.43 -32.05 -28.95
N GLN A 469 7.77 -33.00 -28.31
CA GLN A 469 8.28 -33.63 -27.08
C GLN A 469 9.66 -34.29 -27.30
N GLU A 470 9.85 -34.94 -28.45
CA GLU A 470 11.11 -35.61 -28.80
C GLU A 470 12.25 -34.59 -28.95
N GLU A 471 12.01 -33.48 -29.65
CA GLU A 471 12.97 -32.37 -29.76
C GLU A 471 13.23 -31.70 -28.40
N TRP A 472 12.20 -31.53 -27.57
CA TRP A 472 12.35 -30.96 -26.22
C TRP A 472 13.21 -31.85 -25.31
N GLN A 473 13.00 -33.17 -25.37
CA GLN A 473 13.85 -34.14 -24.67
C GLN A 473 15.26 -34.16 -25.23
N GLN A 474 15.45 -34.00 -26.55
CA GLN A 474 16.78 -33.84 -27.14
C GLN A 474 17.47 -32.58 -26.62
N LEU A 475 16.76 -31.45 -26.50
CA LEU A 475 17.29 -30.22 -25.91
C LEU A 475 17.65 -30.41 -24.42
N ILE A 476 16.81 -31.09 -23.62
CA ILE A 476 17.14 -31.42 -22.22
C ILE A 476 18.38 -32.32 -22.13
N ASN A 477 18.48 -33.32 -23.01
CA ASN A 477 19.61 -34.26 -23.05
C ASN A 477 20.90 -33.63 -23.60
N THR A 478 20.79 -32.48 -24.26
CA THR A 478 21.95 -31.74 -24.72
C THR A 478 22.67 -31.19 -23.49
N LYS A 479 23.91 -31.65 -23.29
CA LYS A 479 24.74 -31.26 -22.14
C LYS A 479 25.31 -29.84 -22.27
N THR A 480 24.95 -29.10 -23.31
CA THR A 480 25.38 -27.72 -23.53
C THR A 480 24.29 -26.75 -23.09
N PRO A 481 24.64 -25.71 -22.32
CA PRO A 481 23.67 -24.76 -21.77
C PRO A 481 23.16 -23.73 -22.78
N LEU A 482 23.89 -23.53 -23.89
CA LEU A 482 23.49 -22.74 -25.05
C LEU A 482 23.35 -23.67 -26.25
N VAL A 483 22.26 -23.53 -27.00
CA VAL A 483 22.05 -24.23 -28.27
C VAL A 483 21.56 -23.22 -29.30
N LYS A 484 22.10 -23.31 -30.51
CA LYS A 484 21.60 -22.54 -31.65
C LYS A 484 20.39 -23.28 -32.23
N PHE A 485 19.19 -22.81 -31.89
CA PHE A 485 17.92 -23.35 -32.36
C PHE A 485 17.40 -22.46 -33.49
N ARG A 486 17.23 -23.04 -34.69
CA ARG A 486 16.70 -22.37 -35.90
C ARG A 486 17.32 -21.00 -36.22
N GLY A 487 18.64 -20.91 -36.06
CA GLY A 487 19.41 -19.70 -36.38
C GLY A 487 19.57 -18.71 -35.22
N GLN A 488 18.90 -18.92 -34.08
CA GLN A 488 19.01 -18.07 -32.89
C GLN A 488 19.58 -18.84 -31.68
N TRP A 489 20.29 -18.13 -30.80
CA TRP A 489 20.84 -18.72 -29.58
C TRP A 489 19.80 -18.72 -28.46
N VAL A 490 19.62 -19.89 -27.85
CA VAL A 490 18.65 -20.10 -26.76
C VAL A 490 19.37 -20.70 -25.56
N GLU A 491 19.12 -20.15 -24.38
CA GLU A 491 19.54 -20.74 -23.12
C GLU A 491 18.62 -21.89 -22.71
N LEU A 492 19.22 -23.02 -22.39
CA LEU A 492 18.51 -24.19 -21.87
C LEU A 492 18.72 -24.28 -20.35
N GLU A 493 17.74 -23.81 -19.59
CA GLU A 493 17.70 -24.05 -18.14
C GLU A 493 17.14 -25.45 -17.87
N GLN A 494 18.01 -26.47 -17.87
CA GLN A 494 17.62 -27.89 -17.76
C GLN A 494 16.65 -28.18 -16.59
N ASN A 495 16.90 -27.64 -15.39
CA ASN A 495 16.01 -27.85 -14.24
C ASN A 495 14.60 -27.27 -14.48
N LYS A 496 14.51 -26.08 -15.09
CA LYS A 496 13.23 -25.47 -15.41
C LYS A 496 12.54 -26.21 -16.56
N MET A 497 13.28 -26.55 -17.62
CA MET A 497 12.74 -27.32 -18.74
C MET A 497 12.25 -28.71 -18.30
N GLN A 498 12.91 -29.34 -17.33
CA GLN A 498 12.47 -30.59 -16.71
C GLN A 498 11.21 -30.36 -15.87
N GLN A 499 11.15 -29.31 -15.04
CA GLN A 499 9.93 -28.95 -14.31
C GLN A 499 8.76 -28.66 -15.25
N MET A 500 9.00 -28.02 -16.38
CA MET A 500 7.99 -27.74 -17.42
C MET A 500 7.58 -29.02 -18.16
N LEU A 501 8.51 -29.94 -18.40
CA LEU A 501 8.21 -31.25 -18.96
C LEU A 501 7.39 -32.09 -17.96
N ASP A 502 7.77 -32.11 -16.68
CA ASP A 502 7.05 -32.82 -15.62
C ASP A 502 5.65 -32.21 -15.41
N PHE A 503 5.54 -30.87 -15.46
CA PHE A 503 4.29 -30.14 -15.48
C PHE A 503 3.44 -30.57 -16.69
N TRP A 504 4.00 -30.52 -17.90
CA TRP A 504 3.32 -30.91 -19.13
C TRP A 504 2.85 -32.38 -19.06
N GLN A 505 3.70 -33.31 -18.63
CA GLN A 505 3.36 -34.73 -18.51
C GLN A 505 2.28 -34.98 -17.46
N LYS A 506 2.34 -34.31 -16.31
CA LYS A 506 1.33 -34.43 -15.25
C LYS A 506 -0.03 -33.91 -15.71
N TYR A 507 -0.07 -32.77 -16.39
CA TYR A 507 -1.31 -32.12 -16.82
C TYR A 507 -1.83 -32.60 -18.19
N GLN A 508 -1.02 -33.33 -18.97
CA GLN A 508 -1.52 -34.07 -20.13
C GLN A 508 -2.37 -35.29 -19.70
N GLN A 509 -2.08 -35.85 -18.51
CA GLN A 509 -2.82 -36.98 -17.94
C GLN A 509 -4.06 -36.56 -17.14
N GLU A 510 -4.05 -35.37 -16.52
CA GLU A 510 -5.20 -34.78 -15.83
C GLU A 510 -6.03 -33.93 -16.82
N ASN A 511 -7.13 -34.49 -17.35
CA ASN A 511 -8.16 -33.88 -18.20
C ASN A 511 -7.78 -32.59 -18.99
N PRO A 512 -7.75 -32.61 -20.34
CA PRO A 512 -7.47 -31.45 -21.21
C PRO A 512 -8.59 -30.38 -21.20
N GLU A 513 -9.44 -30.41 -20.18
CA GLU A 513 -10.69 -29.69 -20.04
C GLU A 513 -10.56 -28.77 -18.83
N MET A 514 -10.32 -27.48 -19.09
CA MET A 514 -10.13 -26.48 -18.03
C MET A 514 -11.18 -25.37 -18.19
N ASN A 515 -11.72 -24.89 -17.08
CA ASN A 515 -12.67 -23.77 -17.14
C ASN A 515 -11.92 -22.43 -17.25
N LEU A 516 -12.61 -21.41 -17.77
CA LEU A 516 -12.03 -20.08 -17.97
C LEU A 516 -11.51 -19.44 -16.66
N ILE A 517 -12.15 -19.75 -15.53
CA ILE A 517 -11.74 -19.23 -14.20
C ILE A 517 -10.37 -19.77 -13.82
N GLU A 518 -10.17 -21.07 -14.00
CA GLU A 518 -8.94 -21.75 -13.64
C GLU A 518 -7.82 -21.29 -14.59
N LEU A 519 -8.12 -21.04 -15.86
CA LEU A 519 -7.17 -20.43 -16.81
C LEU A 519 -6.73 -19.04 -16.32
N MET A 520 -7.67 -18.17 -15.97
CA MET A 520 -7.37 -16.82 -15.45
C MET A 520 -6.57 -16.89 -14.15
N LYS A 521 -6.84 -17.88 -13.28
CA LYS A 521 -6.07 -18.12 -12.06
C LYS A 521 -4.64 -18.56 -12.38
N LYS A 522 -4.45 -19.56 -13.24
CA LYS A 522 -3.09 -20.04 -13.60
C LYS A 522 -2.28 -18.95 -14.30
N ALA A 523 -2.90 -18.16 -15.18
CA ALA A 523 -2.27 -17.02 -15.83
C ALA A 523 -1.89 -15.90 -14.83
N ALA A 524 -2.70 -15.71 -13.77
CA ALA A 524 -2.40 -14.74 -12.71
C ALA A 524 -1.30 -15.24 -11.75
N GLU A 525 -1.24 -16.54 -11.48
CA GLU A 525 -0.24 -17.18 -10.60
C GLU A 525 1.16 -17.29 -11.25
N TYR A 526 1.23 -17.56 -12.56
CA TYR A 526 2.50 -17.79 -13.28
C TYR A 526 2.66 -16.91 -14.54
N PRO A 527 2.65 -15.56 -14.41
CA PRO A 527 2.58 -14.66 -15.56
C PRO A 527 3.81 -14.67 -16.49
N GLU A 528 4.98 -15.13 -16.02
CA GLU A 528 6.20 -15.20 -16.86
C GLU A 528 6.42 -16.56 -17.53
N GLU A 529 5.75 -17.61 -17.06
CA GLU A 529 6.03 -19.01 -17.45
C GLU A 529 4.96 -19.59 -18.40
N ILE A 530 3.74 -19.04 -18.34
CA ILE A 530 2.57 -19.49 -19.11
C ILE A 530 2.13 -18.37 -20.05
N ILE A 531 2.24 -18.59 -21.35
CA ILE A 531 1.57 -17.75 -22.36
C ILE A 531 0.30 -18.46 -22.79
N VAL A 532 -0.82 -17.78 -22.60
CA VAL A 532 -2.10 -18.25 -23.12
C VAL A 532 -2.27 -17.69 -24.53
N GLU A 533 -1.99 -18.52 -25.54
CA GLU A 533 -2.39 -18.23 -26.92
C GLU A 533 -3.86 -18.58 -27.06
N THR A 534 -4.66 -17.53 -26.92
CA THR A 534 -6.09 -17.62 -27.12
C THR A 534 -6.40 -17.53 -28.61
N ASP A 535 -7.40 -18.28 -29.06
CA ASP A 535 -8.05 -18.03 -30.36
C ASP A 535 -8.45 -16.54 -30.45
N ASP A 536 -8.47 -15.96 -31.65
CA ASP A 536 -8.69 -14.51 -31.88
C ASP A 536 -9.94 -14.01 -31.12
N PHE A 537 -10.96 -14.86 -31.04
CA PHE A 537 -12.17 -14.59 -30.27
C PHE A 537 -11.94 -14.53 -28.75
N LEU A 538 -11.25 -15.50 -28.16
CA LEU A 538 -10.96 -15.55 -26.72
C LEU A 538 -9.95 -14.46 -26.30
N GLY A 539 -8.99 -14.14 -27.17
CA GLY A 539 -8.02 -13.07 -26.94
C GLY A 539 -8.69 -11.71 -26.90
N SER A 540 -9.51 -11.41 -27.92
CA SER A 540 -10.32 -10.20 -27.94
C SER A 540 -11.29 -10.12 -26.75
N MET A 541 -11.80 -11.27 -26.28
CA MET A 541 -12.67 -11.33 -25.12
C MET A 541 -11.95 -10.93 -23.83
N LEU A 542 -10.78 -11.53 -23.57
CA LEU A 542 -9.96 -11.24 -22.38
C LEU A 542 -9.43 -9.80 -22.40
N GLU A 543 -9.04 -9.29 -23.57
CA GLU A 543 -8.56 -7.92 -23.72
C GLU A 543 -9.67 -6.91 -23.38
N LYS A 544 -10.89 -7.12 -23.87
CA LYS A 544 -12.07 -6.30 -23.53
C LYS A 544 -12.48 -6.40 -22.05
N LEU A 545 -12.25 -7.55 -21.41
CA LEU A 545 -12.47 -7.73 -19.97
C LEU A 545 -11.44 -6.95 -19.13
N GLN A 546 -10.16 -6.99 -19.52
CA GLN A 546 -9.09 -6.28 -18.82
C GLN A 546 -9.09 -4.78 -19.09
N ASN A 547 -9.53 -4.36 -20.29
CA ASN A 547 -9.58 -2.97 -20.68
C ASN A 547 -10.99 -2.57 -21.16
N PRO A 548 -11.89 -2.22 -20.22
CA PRO A 548 -13.25 -1.78 -20.54
C PRO A 548 -13.30 -0.53 -21.43
N SER A 549 -12.21 0.23 -21.56
CA SER A 549 -12.16 1.43 -22.40
C SER A 549 -12.21 1.12 -23.91
N GLN A 550 -11.88 -0.12 -24.30
CA GLN A 550 -11.97 -0.61 -25.67
C GLN A 550 -13.39 -1.02 -26.07
N LEU A 551 -14.33 -1.10 -25.12
CA LEU A 551 -15.74 -1.38 -25.43
C LEU A 551 -16.35 -0.18 -26.16
N GLU A 552 -17.00 -0.45 -27.29
CA GLU A 552 -17.74 0.56 -28.02
C GLU A 552 -18.89 1.10 -27.14
N PRO A 553 -19.02 2.43 -26.99
CA PRO A 553 -20.13 3.01 -26.25
C PRO A 553 -21.46 2.63 -26.91
N ILE A 554 -22.43 2.18 -26.13
CA ILE A 554 -23.77 1.96 -26.69
C ILE A 554 -24.42 3.29 -27.08
N GLU A 555 -25.31 3.24 -28.07
CA GLU A 555 -26.21 4.35 -28.35
C GLU A 555 -27.24 4.52 -27.22
N ASN A 556 -27.85 5.70 -27.16
CA ASN A 556 -28.89 5.99 -26.17
C ASN A 556 -30.14 5.16 -26.51
N PRO A 557 -30.68 4.33 -25.60
CA PRO A 557 -31.86 3.51 -25.90
C PRO A 557 -33.03 4.40 -26.35
N PRO A 558 -33.71 4.09 -27.47
CA PRO A 558 -34.79 4.90 -28.02
C PRO A 558 -35.90 5.26 -27.02
N GLN A 559 -36.25 4.34 -26.11
CA GLN A 559 -37.31 4.57 -25.13
C GLN A 559 -36.85 5.27 -23.83
N LEU A 560 -35.56 5.62 -23.71
CA LEU A 560 -35.02 6.34 -22.56
C LEU A 560 -35.36 7.83 -22.64
N GLN A 561 -36.10 8.33 -21.65
CA GLN A 561 -36.46 9.75 -21.50
C GLN A 561 -35.33 10.55 -20.84
N GLY A 562 -34.15 10.53 -21.48
CA GLY A 562 -32.94 11.21 -21.04
C GLY A 562 -31.73 10.82 -21.90
N THR A 563 -30.64 11.57 -21.79
CA THR A 563 -29.41 11.33 -22.58
C THR A 563 -28.28 10.81 -21.70
N LEU A 564 -27.76 9.62 -22.02
CA LEU A 564 -26.55 9.09 -21.39
C LEU A 564 -25.31 9.89 -21.79
N ARG A 565 -24.46 10.20 -20.80
CA ARG A 565 -23.10 10.72 -21.05
C ARG A 565 -22.18 9.63 -21.58
N GLU A 566 -21.07 10.02 -22.21
CA GLU A 566 -20.09 9.08 -22.79
C GLU A 566 -19.59 8.01 -21.82
N TYR A 567 -19.24 8.39 -20.58
CA TYR A 567 -18.85 7.39 -19.59
C TYR A 567 -20.04 6.47 -19.23
N GLN A 568 -21.26 7.00 -19.13
CA GLN A 568 -22.44 6.20 -18.82
C GLN A 568 -22.72 5.18 -19.93
N LYS A 569 -22.63 5.58 -21.21
CA LYS A 569 -22.74 4.68 -22.37
C LYS A 569 -21.75 3.52 -22.27
N ARG A 570 -20.48 3.80 -21.98
CA ARG A 570 -19.45 2.76 -21.78
C ARG A 570 -19.75 1.87 -20.56
N GLY A 571 -20.31 2.43 -19.50
CA GLY A 571 -20.70 1.67 -18.32
C GLY A 571 -21.84 0.69 -18.61
N VAL A 572 -22.84 1.10 -19.40
CA VAL A 572 -23.90 0.18 -19.85
C VAL A 572 -23.34 -0.88 -20.81
N ALA A 573 -22.45 -0.50 -21.74
CA ALA A 573 -21.76 -1.43 -22.63
C ALA A 573 -20.99 -2.50 -21.84
N TRP A 574 -20.30 -2.10 -20.77
CA TRP A 574 -19.57 -3.00 -19.87
C TRP A 574 -20.49 -3.97 -19.13
N ILE A 575 -21.63 -3.50 -18.61
CA ILE A 575 -22.63 -4.38 -17.97
C ILE A 575 -23.15 -5.40 -19.00
N GLN A 576 -23.56 -4.95 -20.18
CA GLN A 576 -24.05 -5.82 -21.25
C GLN A 576 -23.01 -6.86 -21.67
N TYR A 577 -21.76 -6.45 -21.78
CA TYR A 577 -20.66 -7.34 -22.15
C TYR A 577 -20.42 -8.44 -21.13
N LEU A 578 -20.39 -8.11 -19.83
CA LEU A 578 -20.28 -9.13 -18.77
C LEU A 578 -21.44 -10.12 -18.81
N GLU A 579 -22.67 -9.62 -18.97
CA GLU A 579 -23.87 -10.47 -19.03
C GLU A 579 -23.87 -11.42 -20.23
N GLN A 580 -23.39 -10.98 -21.40
CA GLN A 580 -23.23 -11.82 -22.59
C GLN A 580 -22.25 -12.98 -22.36
N LEU A 581 -21.28 -12.79 -21.46
CA LEU A 581 -20.29 -13.78 -21.04
C LEU A 581 -20.76 -14.62 -19.84
N GLY A 582 -22.00 -14.44 -19.37
CA GLY A 582 -22.50 -15.09 -18.15
C GLY A 582 -21.77 -14.64 -16.87
N LEU A 583 -21.08 -13.51 -16.92
CA LEU A 583 -20.33 -12.90 -15.83
C LEU A 583 -21.13 -11.76 -15.20
N ASN A 584 -20.80 -11.46 -13.95
CA ASN A 584 -21.46 -10.45 -13.16
C ASN A 584 -20.46 -9.45 -12.58
N GLY A 585 -20.83 -8.18 -12.54
CA GLY A 585 -19.94 -7.07 -12.21
C GLY A 585 -20.40 -6.20 -11.05
N CYS A 586 -19.47 -5.42 -10.51
CA CYS A 586 -19.68 -4.37 -9.51
C CYS A 586 -19.53 -2.99 -10.17
N LEU A 587 -20.62 -2.23 -10.28
CA LEU A 587 -20.58 -0.83 -10.70
C LEU A 587 -20.33 0.06 -9.48
N ALA A 588 -19.09 0.52 -9.37
CA ALA A 588 -18.54 1.17 -8.20
C ALA A 588 -18.24 2.67 -8.41
N ASP A 589 -18.94 3.30 -9.36
CA ASP A 589 -18.84 4.74 -9.62
C ASP A 589 -19.15 5.58 -8.38
N ASP A 590 -18.46 6.71 -8.23
CA ASP A 590 -18.76 7.72 -7.22
C ASP A 590 -20.25 8.11 -7.23
N MET A 591 -20.76 8.41 -6.03
CA MET A 591 -22.18 8.67 -5.81
C MET A 591 -22.66 9.90 -6.56
N GLY A 592 -23.60 9.75 -7.49
CA GLY A 592 -24.10 10.88 -8.29
C GLY A 592 -23.53 10.95 -9.69
N LEU A 593 -22.71 9.98 -10.12
CA LEU A 593 -22.38 9.72 -11.53
C LEU A 593 -23.51 9.04 -12.32
N GLY A 594 -24.67 8.79 -11.70
CA GLY A 594 -25.84 8.22 -12.36
C GLY A 594 -25.76 6.71 -12.59
N LYS A 595 -25.40 5.94 -11.55
CA LYS A 595 -25.48 4.46 -11.57
C LYS A 595 -26.91 3.98 -11.85
N THR A 596 -27.90 4.61 -11.23
CA THR A 596 -29.32 4.32 -11.43
C THR A 596 -29.73 4.44 -12.90
N LEU A 597 -29.35 5.54 -13.56
CA LEU A 597 -29.64 5.76 -14.98
C LEU A 597 -28.98 4.69 -15.88
N GLN A 598 -27.75 4.25 -15.55
CA GLN A 598 -27.07 3.17 -16.28
C GLN A 598 -27.84 1.84 -16.16
N VAL A 599 -28.36 1.51 -14.98
CA VAL A 599 -29.20 0.32 -14.77
C VAL A 599 -30.51 0.42 -15.54
N ILE A 600 -31.20 1.57 -15.48
CA ILE A 600 -32.45 1.79 -16.22
C ILE A 600 -32.21 1.64 -17.73
N ALA A 601 -31.16 2.26 -18.27
CA ALA A 601 -30.80 2.11 -19.67
C ALA A 601 -30.52 0.64 -20.06
N ARG A 602 -29.86 -0.13 -19.19
CA ARG A 602 -29.65 -1.57 -19.40
C ARG A 602 -30.98 -2.34 -19.46
N LEU A 603 -31.93 -2.03 -18.57
CA LEU A 603 -33.27 -2.66 -18.51
C LEU A 603 -34.10 -2.38 -19.77
N ILE A 604 -34.01 -1.18 -20.32
CA ILE A 604 -34.67 -0.83 -21.60
C ILE A 604 -34.02 -1.64 -22.73
N GLY A 605 -32.70 -1.58 -22.85
CA GLY A 605 -31.98 -2.22 -23.96
C GLY A 605 -32.13 -3.75 -24.03
N GLU A 606 -32.31 -4.45 -22.89
CA GLU A 606 -32.62 -5.90 -22.95
C GLU A 606 -34.02 -6.22 -23.45
N ARG A 607 -34.99 -5.34 -23.24
CA ARG A 607 -36.40 -5.55 -23.61
C ARG A 607 -36.70 -5.11 -25.03
N GLU A 608 -35.83 -4.33 -25.66
CA GLU A 608 -35.94 -3.97 -27.08
C GLU A 608 -35.64 -5.16 -28.01
N GLY A 609 -34.89 -6.17 -27.55
CA GLY A 609 -34.49 -7.32 -28.34
C GLY A 609 -35.28 -8.62 -28.12
N ASP A 610 -36.00 -8.76 -27.00
CA ASP A 610 -36.78 -9.96 -26.63
C ASP A 610 -38.01 -9.58 -25.80
N ASN A 611 -39.19 -10.11 -26.17
CA ASN A 611 -40.46 -9.86 -25.48
C ASN A 611 -40.68 -10.75 -24.24
N ASN A 612 -39.79 -11.72 -23.97
CA ASN A 612 -39.99 -12.73 -22.92
C ASN A 612 -38.92 -12.67 -21.82
N VAL A 613 -38.49 -11.46 -21.45
CA VAL A 613 -37.51 -11.22 -20.38
C VAL A 613 -38.16 -11.36 -19.01
N LEU A 614 -37.52 -12.13 -18.10
CA LEU A 614 -38.00 -12.29 -16.72
C LEU A 614 -37.91 -10.96 -15.92
N PRO A 615 -38.65 -10.80 -14.82
CA PRO A 615 -38.56 -9.59 -14.00
C PRO A 615 -37.17 -9.40 -13.39
N THR A 616 -36.77 -8.15 -13.19
CA THR A 616 -35.59 -7.78 -12.38
C THR A 616 -35.99 -7.54 -10.93
N LEU A 617 -35.25 -8.11 -9.98
CA LEU A 617 -35.36 -7.80 -8.55
C LEU A 617 -34.32 -6.76 -8.17
N LEU A 618 -34.77 -5.58 -7.73
CA LEU A 618 -33.93 -4.54 -7.20
C LEU A 618 -34.06 -4.50 -5.67
N VAL A 619 -32.95 -4.76 -4.99
CA VAL A 619 -32.83 -4.70 -3.53
C VAL A 619 -32.06 -3.46 -3.16
N ALA A 620 -32.70 -2.52 -2.47
CA ALA A 620 -32.09 -1.26 -2.08
C ALA A 620 -32.42 -0.92 -0.62
N PRO A 621 -31.70 0.00 0.05
CA PRO A 621 -32.12 0.44 1.38
C PRO A 621 -33.53 1.04 1.36
N THR A 622 -34.31 0.86 2.42
CA THR A 622 -35.72 1.29 2.49
C THR A 622 -35.94 2.75 2.10
N SER A 623 -34.97 3.61 2.41
CA SER A 623 -34.99 5.05 2.14
C SER A 623 -34.90 5.42 0.66
N VAL A 624 -34.45 4.53 -0.24
CA VAL A 624 -34.28 4.82 -1.68
C VAL A 624 -35.21 4.05 -2.59
N VAL A 625 -35.99 3.12 -2.04
CA VAL A 625 -37.02 2.39 -2.78
C VAL A 625 -37.93 3.34 -3.56
N GLY A 626 -38.40 4.41 -2.92
CA GLY A 626 -39.24 5.42 -3.58
C GLY A 626 -38.48 6.22 -4.65
N ASN A 627 -37.20 6.51 -4.45
CA ASN A 627 -36.39 7.24 -5.43
C ASN A 627 -36.17 6.44 -6.69
N TRP A 628 -35.89 5.14 -6.57
CA TRP A 628 -35.79 4.25 -7.72
C TRP A 628 -37.10 4.22 -8.52
N ALA A 629 -38.25 4.13 -7.85
CA ALA A 629 -39.54 4.18 -8.52
C ALA A 629 -39.74 5.50 -9.31
N LYS A 630 -39.40 6.65 -8.71
CA LYS A 630 -39.48 7.95 -9.38
C LYS A 630 -38.50 8.10 -10.54
N GLU A 631 -37.28 7.61 -10.39
CA GLU A 631 -36.28 7.66 -11.47
C GLU A 631 -36.72 6.78 -12.65
N ILE A 632 -37.31 5.61 -12.39
CA ILE A 632 -37.88 4.75 -13.44
C ILE A 632 -39.09 5.44 -14.09
N GLU A 633 -40.02 6.00 -13.32
CA GLU A 633 -41.15 6.75 -13.87
C GLU A 633 -40.70 7.94 -14.74
N LYS A 634 -39.64 8.64 -14.32
CA LYS A 634 -39.07 9.77 -15.05
C LYS A 634 -38.36 9.34 -16.33
N PHE A 635 -37.45 8.36 -16.26
CA PHE A 635 -36.56 8.01 -17.37
C PHE A 635 -37.09 6.88 -18.26
N ALA A 636 -38.02 6.06 -17.75
CA ALA A 636 -38.55 4.88 -18.42
C ALA A 636 -40.03 4.63 -18.02
N PRO A 637 -40.96 5.57 -18.28
CA PRO A 637 -42.36 5.47 -17.82
C PRO A 637 -43.14 4.27 -18.40
N HIS A 638 -42.61 3.65 -19.46
CA HIS A 638 -43.18 2.46 -20.08
C HIS A 638 -42.91 1.17 -19.29
N LEU A 639 -41.92 1.16 -18.38
CA LEU A 639 -41.59 -0.02 -17.57
C LEU A 639 -42.59 -0.19 -16.42
N GLN A 640 -43.09 -1.41 -16.24
CA GLN A 640 -44.00 -1.74 -15.16
C GLN A 640 -43.26 -2.06 -13.85
N VAL A 641 -43.43 -1.19 -12.85
CA VAL A 641 -42.78 -1.30 -11.54
C VAL A 641 -43.74 -1.87 -10.49
N LEU A 642 -43.28 -2.83 -9.69
CA LEU A 642 -43.93 -3.25 -8.45
C LEU A 642 -43.07 -2.89 -7.24
N ILE A 643 -43.62 -2.08 -6.33
CA ILE A 643 -42.98 -1.78 -5.05
C ILE A 643 -43.47 -2.77 -4.00
N HIS A 644 -42.63 -3.72 -3.59
CA HIS A 644 -42.94 -4.66 -2.51
C HIS A 644 -42.53 -4.06 -1.16
N HIS A 645 -43.39 -3.21 -0.59
CA HIS A 645 -43.15 -2.54 0.68
C HIS A 645 -44.45 -2.22 1.43
N GLY A 646 -44.38 -2.07 2.77
CA GLY A 646 -45.53 -1.68 3.61
C GLY A 646 -46.51 -2.81 3.92
N SER A 647 -47.66 -2.47 4.51
CA SER A 647 -48.68 -3.43 4.97
C SER A 647 -49.57 -3.97 3.85
N LYS A 648 -49.63 -3.28 2.71
CA LYS A 648 -50.41 -3.68 1.52
C LYS A 648 -49.64 -4.60 0.56
N ARG A 649 -48.44 -5.05 0.95
CA ARG A 649 -47.63 -5.97 0.15
C ARG A 649 -48.28 -7.35 0.08
N TYR A 650 -48.06 -8.06 -1.02
CA TYR A 650 -48.49 -9.45 -1.16
C TYR A 650 -47.82 -10.33 -0.11
N GLN A 651 -48.59 -11.29 0.42
CA GLN A 651 -48.13 -12.24 1.44
C GLN A 651 -48.30 -13.70 1.01
N ASP A 652 -49.10 -13.95 -0.02
CA ASP A 652 -49.28 -15.27 -0.63
C ASP A 652 -48.28 -15.49 -1.77
N GLU A 653 -47.71 -16.70 -1.85
CA GLU A 653 -46.67 -17.08 -2.84
C GLU A 653 -47.20 -17.08 -4.27
N ASN A 654 -48.41 -17.59 -4.50
CA ASN A 654 -48.99 -17.72 -5.85
C ASN A 654 -49.45 -16.37 -6.37
N GLU A 655 -50.07 -15.56 -5.50
CA GLU A 655 -50.49 -14.20 -5.84
C GLU A 655 -49.29 -13.32 -6.18
N PHE A 656 -48.23 -13.37 -5.34
CA PHE A 656 -46.99 -12.64 -5.60
C PHE A 656 -46.35 -13.07 -6.92
N GLN A 657 -46.22 -14.37 -7.18
CA GLN A 657 -45.62 -14.90 -8.40
C GLN A 657 -46.38 -14.44 -9.66
N THR A 658 -47.72 -14.48 -9.62
CA THR A 658 -48.58 -14.06 -10.74
C THR A 658 -48.39 -12.58 -11.03
N VAL A 659 -48.39 -11.73 -10.01
CA VAL A 659 -48.24 -10.28 -10.18
C VAL A 659 -46.81 -9.94 -10.59
N ALA A 660 -45.80 -10.52 -9.94
CA ALA A 660 -44.39 -10.25 -10.22
C ALA A 660 -43.99 -10.64 -11.65
N SER A 661 -44.56 -11.72 -12.19
CA SER A 661 -44.30 -12.16 -13.57
C SER A 661 -44.83 -11.22 -14.65
N GLN A 662 -45.80 -10.36 -14.31
CA GLN A 662 -46.35 -9.35 -15.23
C GLN A 662 -45.61 -8.00 -15.16
N LYS A 663 -44.56 -7.91 -14.35
CA LYS A 663 -43.82 -6.67 -14.07
C LYS A 663 -42.43 -6.76 -14.65
N ASP A 664 -41.90 -5.61 -15.05
CA ASP A 664 -40.51 -5.52 -15.53
C ASP A 664 -39.53 -5.52 -14.36
N ILE A 665 -39.92 -4.86 -13.27
CA ILE A 665 -39.07 -4.68 -12.10
C ILE A 665 -39.85 -4.73 -10.81
N VAL A 666 -39.28 -5.42 -9.82
CA VAL A 666 -39.78 -5.48 -8.44
C VAL A 666 -38.74 -4.81 -7.53
N ILE A 667 -39.17 -3.80 -6.78
CA ILE A 667 -38.30 -3.04 -5.86
C ILE A 667 -38.65 -3.41 -4.42
N THR A 668 -37.64 -3.79 -3.64
CA THR A 668 -37.80 -4.18 -2.23
C THR A 668 -36.61 -3.72 -1.39
N SER A 669 -36.68 -3.97 -0.07
CA SER A 669 -35.59 -3.69 0.87
C SER A 669 -34.89 -4.94 1.38
N PHE A 670 -33.62 -4.80 1.78
CA PHE A 670 -32.81 -5.88 2.36
C PHE A 670 -33.53 -6.63 3.50
N THR A 671 -34.25 -5.91 4.36
CA THR A 671 -34.98 -6.50 5.47
C THR A 671 -36.16 -7.35 5.01
N LEU A 672 -36.85 -6.93 3.94
CA LEU A 672 -38.00 -7.64 3.39
C LEU A 672 -37.59 -8.88 2.62
N VAL A 673 -36.47 -8.86 1.89
CA VAL A 673 -35.91 -10.07 1.25
C VAL A 673 -35.72 -11.19 2.28
N ARG A 674 -35.21 -10.87 3.47
CA ARG A 674 -35.08 -11.84 4.56
C ARG A 674 -36.45 -12.32 5.07
N LYS A 675 -37.38 -11.40 5.33
CA LYS A 675 -38.68 -11.72 5.95
C LYS A 675 -39.58 -12.53 5.02
N ASP A 676 -39.55 -12.20 3.73
CA ASP A 676 -40.42 -12.76 2.71
C ASP A 676 -39.65 -13.65 1.72
N LEU A 677 -38.55 -14.27 2.18
CA LEU A 677 -37.65 -15.05 1.33
C LEU A 677 -38.38 -16.12 0.51
N LYS A 678 -39.44 -16.71 1.08
CA LYS A 678 -40.29 -17.69 0.37
C LYS A 678 -40.97 -17.10 -0.86
N LEU A 679 -41.50 -15.88 -0.77
CA LEU A 679 -42.11 -15.17 -1.91
C LEU A 679 -41.08 -14.89 -3.00
N PHE A 680 -39.89 -14.43 -2.62
CA PHE A 680 -38.85 -14.13 -3.61
C PHE A 680 -38.25 -15.38 -4.26
N ASN A 681 -38.29 -16.53 -3.59
CA ASN A 681 -37.88 -17.83 -4.14
C ASN A 681 -38.95 -18.51 -5.01
N SER A 682 -40.23 -18.11 -4.91
CA SER A 682 -41.26 -18.63 -5.83
C SER A 682 -41.15 -18.07 -7.25
N GLN A 683 -40.37 -16.99 -7.43
CA GLN A 683 -40.14 -16.34 -8.71
C GLN A 683 -38.70 -16.53 -9.21
N SER A 684 -38.55 -16.69 -10.53
CA SER A 684 -37.25 -16.64 -11.21
C SER A 684 -36.96 -15.23 -11.71
N TRP A 685 -35.73 -14.76 -11.50
CA TRP A 685 -35.34 -13.38 -11.81
C TRP A 685 -34.39 -13.33 -13.01
N GLN A 686 -34.61 -12.37 -13.92
CA GLN A 686 -33.63 -12.08 -14.98
C GLN A 686 -32.35 -11.54 -14.35
N ARG A 687 -32.50 -10.52 -13.49
CA ARG A 687 -31.40 -9.86 -12.83
C ARG A 687 -31.72 -9.60 -11.37
N LEU A 688 -30.73 -9.78 -10.51
CA LEU A 688 -30.74 -9.35 -9.13
C LEU A 688 -29.78 -8.17 -8.98
N VAL A 689 -30.32 -6.97 -8.80
CA VAL A 689 -29.54 -5.74 -8.60
C VAL A 689 -29.55 -5.41 -7.11
N ILE A 690 -28.36 -5.18 -6.55
CA ILE A 690 -28.21 -4.71 -5.17
C ILE A 690 -27.66 -3.29 -5.20
N ASP A 691 -28.44 -2.35 -4.67
CA ASP A 691 -27.98 -0.99 -4.43
C ASP A 691 -27.37 -0.86 -3.03
N GLU A 692 -26.30 -0.09 -2.91
CA GLU A 692 -25.49 0.01 -1.68
C GLU A 692 -25.02 -1.37 -1.19
N ALA A 693 -24.23 -2.06 -2.03
CA ALA A 693 -23.74 -3.43 -1.81
C ALA A 693 -22.95 -3.64 -0.50
N GLN A 694 -22.49 -2.58 0.18
CA GLN A 694 -21.93 -2.66 1.53
C GLN A 694 -22.90 -3.27 2.56
N ASN A 695 -24.22 -3.28 2.27
CA ASN A 695 -25.21 -3.97 3.09
C ASN A 695 -25.03 -5.50 3.13
N ILE A 696 -24.28 -6.10 2.20
CA ILE A 696 -23.97 -7.54 2.19
C ILE A 696 -22.50 -7.85 2.53
N LYS A 697 -21.77 -6.91 3.14
CA LYS A 697 -20.35 -7.07 3.51
C LYS A 697 -20.06 -8.28 4.39
N ASN A 698 -20.96 -8.60 5.32
CA ASN A 698 -20.80 -9.72 6.24
C ASN A 698 -21.47 -10.98 5.65
N PRO A 699 -20.71 -12.02 5.27
CA PRO A 699 -21.27 -13.25 4.69
C PRO A 699 -22.09 -14.07 5.70
N LYS A 700 -21.87 -13.87 7.01
CA LYS A 700 -22.61 -14.58 8.06
C LYS A 700 -23.96 -13.96 8.36
N ALA A 701 -24.21 -12.72 7.94
CA ALA A 701 -25.46 -12.02 8.22
C ALA A 701 -26.66 -12.70 7.56
N ALA A 702 -27.78 -12.78 8.28
CA ALA A 702 -28.98 -13.46 7.79
C ALA A 702 -29.53 -12.87 6.48
N GLN A 703 -29.42 -11.55 6.30
CA GLN A 703 -29.83 -10.89 5.06
C GLN A 703 -28.93 -11.25 3.87
N THR A 704 -27.62 -11.33 4.08
CA THR A 704 -26.65 -11.74 3.06
C THR A 704 -26.93 -13.17 2.61
N LYS A 705 -27.14 -14.10 3.57
CA LYS A 705 -27.51 -15.48 3.26
C LYS A 705 -28.81 -15.59 2.46
N ALA A 706 -29.83 -14.83 2.84
CA ALA A 706 -31.11 -14.79 2.12
C ALA A 706 -30.93 -14.33 0.67
N ILE A 707 -30.19 -13.23 0.46
CA ILE A 707 -29.89 -12.69 -0.87
C ILE A 707 -29.07 -13.66 -1.73
N LEU A 708 -28.06 -14.30 -1.14
CA LEU A 708 -27.24 -15.30 -1.83
C LEU A 708 -28.04 -16.53 -2.28
N SER A 709 -29.12 -16.88 -1.56
CA SER A 709 -29.99 -18.01 -1.91
C SER A 709 -30.98 -17.75 -3.06
N LEU A 710 -31.17 -16.49 -3.45
CA LEU A 710 -32.07 -16.13 -4.56
C LEU A 710 -31.48 -16.59 -5.90
N SER A 711 -32.33 -17.12 -6.78
CA SER A 711 -31.96 -17.54 -8.14
C SER A 711 -32.14 -16.39 -9.13
N ALA A 712 -31.08 -16.01 -9.85
CA ALA A 712 -31.12 -14.98 -10.89
C ALA A 712 -30.12 -15.30 -12.01
N GLN A 713 -30.45 -14.98 -13.27
CA GLN A 713 -29.53 -15.20 -14.40
C GLN A 713 -28.33 -14.24 -14.35
N HIS A 714 -28.58 -12.98 -14.03
CA HIS A 714 -27.56 -11.95 -13.88
C HIS A 714 -27.59 -11.32 -12.48
N ARG A 715 -26.44 -10.83 -12.04
CA ARG A 715 -26.26 -10.18 -10.74
C ARG A 715 -25.45 -8.91 -10.93
N LEU A 716 -25.89 -7.83 -10.31
CA LEU A 716 -25.23 -6.54 -10.40
C LEU A 716 -25.16 -5.91 -9.01
N ALA A 717 -23.96 -5.55 -8.58
CA ALA A 717 -23.75 -4.81 -7.34
C ALA A 717 -23.48 -3.35 -7.67
N LEU A 718 -24.17 -2.43 -6.98
CA LEU A 718 -23.94 -0.99 -7.06
C LEU A 718 -23.38 -0.52 -5.72
N THR A 719 -22.30 0.26 -5.77
CA THR A 719 -21.68 0.85 -4.58
C THR A 719 -20.97 2.15 -4.93
N GLY A 720 -20.76 3.04 -3.97
CA GLY A 720 -19.85 4.20 -4.13
C GLY A 720 -18.39 3.85 -3.80
N THR A 721 -18.17 2.75 -3.10
CA THR A 721 -16.91 2.36 -2.47
C THR A 721 -16.81 0.83 -2.54
N PRO A 722 -16.14 0.27 -3.55
CA PRO A 722 -16.18 -1.19 -3.81
C PRO A 722 -15.45 -2.02 -2.76
N VAL A 723 -14.46 -1.43 -2.08
CA VAL A 723 -13.71 -2.08 -1.01
C VAL A 723 -13.61 -1.10 0.13
N GLU A 724 -14.54 -1.18 1.07
CA GLU A 724 -14.53 -0.25 2.21
C GLU A 724 -13.57 -0.68 3.31
N ASN A 725 -13.47 -1.98 3.65
CA ASN A 725 -12.85 -2.35 4.93
C ASN A 725 -11.97 -3.60 4.99
N ARG A 726 -12.43 -4.78 4.55
CA ARG A 726 -11.68 -6.04 4.74
C ARG A 726 -11.66 -6.85 3.44
N LEU A 727 -10.60 -7.63 3.22
CA LEU A 727 -10.53 -8.57 2.09
C LEU A 727 -11.72 -9.54 2.08
N LEU A 728 -12.27 -9.85 3.26
CA LEU A 728 -13.48 -10.65 3.41
C LEU A 728 -14.76 -9.97 2.88
N ASP A 729 -14.85 -8.65 2.93
CA ASP A 729 -16.00 -7.90 2.37
C ASP A 729 -16.00 -8.00 0.84
N LEU A 730 -14.81 -7.85 0.24
CA LEU A 730 -14.58 -8.10 -1.18
C LEU A 730 -15.00 -9.52 -1.55
N TRP A 731 -14.58 -10.53 -0.77
CA TRP A 731 -15.01 -11.91 -0.99
C TRP A 731 -16.54 -12.06 -0.90
N SER A 732 -17.21 -11.42 0.06
CA SER A 732 -18.67 -11.50 0.19
C SER A 732 -19.40 -10.93 -1.03
N ILE A 733 -18.96 -9.77 -1.53
CA ILE A 733 -19.51 -9.14 -2.73
C ILE A 733 -19.23 -10.00 -3.97
N PHE A 734 -18.01 -10.52 -4.13
CA PHE A 734 -17.66 -11.40 -5.25
C PHE A 734 -18.39 -12.74 -5.20
N ASN A 735 -18.62 -13.28 -4.02
CA ASN A 735 -19.41 -14.49 -3.85
C ASN A 735 -20.89 -14.25 -4.17
N PHE A 736 -21.39 -13.02 -4.02
CA PHE A 736 -22.69 -12.63 -4.57
C PHE A 736 -22.65 -12.54 -6.10
N LEU A 737 -21.68 -11.85 -6.69
CA LEU A 737 -21.60 -11.64 -8.14
C LEU A 737 -21.36 -12.95 -8.90
N ASN A 738 -20.28 -13.65 -8.58
CA ASN A 738 -19.84 -14.87 -9.25
C ASN A 738 -19.56 -15.95 -8.19
N PRO A 739 -20.61 -16.64 -7.69
CA PRO A 739 -20.49 -17.67 -6.66
C PRO A 739 -19.42 -18.73 -7.02
N GLY A 740 -18.50 -19.00 -6.09
CA GLY A 740 -17.41 -19.98 -6.30
C GLY A 740 -16.16 -19.44 -7.01
N TYR A 741 -16.19 -18.25 -7.62
CA TYR A 741 -15.05 -17.67 -8.35
C TYR A 741 -13.78 -17.57 -7.48
N LEU A 742 -13.91 -17.00 -6.27
CA LEU A 742 -12.82 -16.90 -5.30
C LEU A 742 -12.71 -18.10 -4.34
N GLY A 743 -13.40 -19.21 -4.63
CA GLY A 743 -13.47 -20.38 -3.77
C GLY A 743 -14.30 -20.16 -2.49
N LYS A 744 -14.26 -21.13 -1.58
CA LYS A 744 -14.95 -21.04 -0.27
C LYS A 744 -14.24 -20.04 0.64
N GLU A 745 -14.97 -19.49 1.62
CA GLU A 745 -14.43 -18.53 2.60
C GLU A 745 -13.08 -19.00 3.18
N THR A 746 -13.00 -20.25 3.63
CA THR A 746 -11.79 -20.81 4.24
C THR A 746 -10.58 -20.87 3.29
N GLN A 747 -10.82 -21.15 2.01
CA GLN A 747 -9.78 -21.18 0.98
C GLN A 747 -9.29 -19.78 0.67
N PHE A 748 -10.21 -18.83 0.50
CA PHE A 748 -9.87 -17.42 0.28
C PHE A 748 -9.04 -16.85 1.43
N ARG A 749 -9.40 -17.17 2.67
CA ARG A 749 -8.64 -16.73 3.84
C ARG A 749 -7.20 -17.26 3.83
N LYS A 750 -7.02 -18.54 3.50
CA LYS A 750 -5.70 -19.18 3.49
C LYS A 750 -4.83 -18.67 2.34
N ALA A 751 -5.41 -18.46 1.16
CA ALA A 751 -4.69 -18.07 -0.05
C ALA A 751 -4.39 -16.56 -0.12
N PHE A 752 -5.30 -15.71 0.35
CA PHE A 752 -5.20 -14.26 0.18
C PHE A 752 -5.24 -13.50 1.51
N GLU A 753 -6.25 -13.71 2.36
CA GLU A 753 -6.40 -12.88 3.59
C GLU A 753 -5.18 -12.97 4.50
N VAL A 754 -4.72 -14.19 4.81
CA VAL A 754 -3.59 -14.42 5.72
C VAL A 754 -2.25 -13.95 5.12
N PRO A 755 -1.86 -14.32 3.89
CA PRO A 755 -0.60 -13.85 3.31
C PRO A 755 -0.55 -12.33 3.14
N ILE A 756 -1.64 -11.71 2.68
CA ILE A 756 -1.67 -10.26 2.43
C ILE A 756 -1.66 -9.49 3.75
N GLN A 757 -2.50 -9.86 4.73
CA GLN A 757 -2.63 -9.08 5.96
C GLN A 757 -1.59 -9.41 7.03
N LYS A 758 -1.14 -10.68 7.13
CA LYS A 758 -0.20 -11.10 8.19
C LYS A 758 1.24 -11.19 7.72
N GLN A 759 1.48 -11.52 6.46
CA GLN A 759 2.84 -11.74 5.93
C GLN A 759 3.29 -10.61 4.99
N ASN A 760 2.42 -9.63 4.73
CA ASN A 760 2.64 -8.49 3.84
C ASN A 760 3.11 -8.92 2.43
N ASP A 761 2.56 -10.05 1.95
CA ASP A 761 2.93 -10.63 0.67
C ASP A 761 2.36 -9.80 -0.49
N ARG A 762 3.25 -9.02 -1.13
CA ARG A 762 2.92 -8.16 -2.27
C ARG A 762 2.55 -8.96 -3.52
N LEU A 763 3.05 -10.18 -3.69
CA LEU A 763 2.72 -11.02 -4.83
C LEU A 763 1.26 -11.46 -4.75
N GLN A 764 0.82 -11.98 -3.59
CA GLN A 764 -0.58 -12.39 -3.39
C GLN A 764 -1.57 -11.23 -3.51
N SER A 765 -1.18 -10.03 -3.06
CA SER A 765 -1.98 -8.81 -3.26
C SER A 765 -2.16 -8.48 -4.75
N THR A 766 -1.07 -8.60 -5.53
CA THR A 766 -1.08 -8.35 -6.97
C THR A 766 -1.93 -9.38 -7.71
N VAL A 767 -1.81 -10.67 -7.35
CA VAL A 767 -2.62 -11.76 -7.91
C VAL A 767 -4.10 -11.51 -7.65
N LEU A 768 -4.48 -11.23 -6.40
CA LEU A 768 -5.87 -10.96 -6.04
C LEU A 768 -6.42 -9.77 -6.84
N LYS A 769 -5.67 -8.67 -6.94
CA LYS A 769 -6.07 -7.49 -7.70
C LYS A 769 -6.37 -7.83 -9.16
N LYS A 770 -5.47 -8.55 -9.84
CA LYS A 770 -5.64 -8.97 -11.24
C LYS A 770 -6.89 -9.84 -11.44
N LEU A 771 -7.23 -10.67 -10.45
CA LEU A 771 -8.44 -11.50 -10.51
C LEU A 771 -9.74 -10.70 -10.37
N VAL A 772 -9.77 -9.66 -9.53
CA VAL A 772 -11.01 -8.91 -9.24
C VAL A 772 -11.24 -7.71 -10.16
N GLU A 773 -10.18 -7.10 -10.67
CA GLU A 773 -10.21 -5.86 -11.46
C GLU A 773 -11.15 -5.90 -12.68
N PRO A 774 -11.21 -6.97 -13.50
CA PRO A 774 -12.11 -7.04 -14.66
C PRO A 774 -13.60 -6.93 -14.32
N PHE A 775 -13.96 -7.24 -13.07
CA PHE A 775 -15.34 -7.26 -12.58
C PHE A 775 -15.74 -6.02 -11.79
N ILE A 776 -14.86 -5.02 -11.65
CA ILE A 776 -15.14 -3.79 -10.92
C ILE A 776 -14.93 -2.59 -11.84
N LEU A 777 -16.02 -1.87 -12.16
CA LEU A 777 -15.93 -0.61 -12.87
C LEU A 777 -16.07 0.54 -11.87
N ARG A 778 -14.98 1.30 -11.63
CA ARG A 778 -14.94 2.44 -10.70
C ARG A 778 -14.48 3.71 -11.40
N ARG A 779 -15.24 4.80 -11.18
CA ARG A 779 -14.96 6.14 -11.73
C ARG A 779 -15.20 7.19 -10.66
N VAL A 780 -14.35 8.22 -10.61
CA VAL A 780 -14.41 9.27 -9.57
C VAL A 780 -14.83 10.61 -10.15
N LYS A 781 -15.53 11.44 -9.35
CA LYS A 781 -16.02 12.76 -9.81
C LYS A 781 -14.91 13.77 -10.07
N THR A 782 -13.78 13.62 -9.39
CA THR A 782 -12.60 14.48 -9.52
C THR A 782 -11.85 14.24 -10.83
N ASP A 783 -12.17 13.17 -11.55
CA ASP A 783 -11.59 12.90 -12.85
C ASP A 783 -12.21 13.79 -13.92
N LYS A 784 -11.43 14.80 -14.34
CA LYS A 784 -11.81 15.75 -15.40
C LYS A 784 -11.98 15.10 -16.78
N GLN A 785 -11.51 13.86 -16.97
CA GLN A 785 -11.80 13.09 -18.19
C GLN A 785 -13.24 12.57 -18.21
N ILE A 786 -13.88 12.44 -17.03
CA ILE A 786 -15.21 11.84 -16.85
C ILE A 786 -16.29 12.90 -16.72
N ILE A 787 -16.05 13.97 -15.95
CA ILE A 787 -16.98 15.09 -15.81
C ILE A 787 -16.27 16.42 -16.07
N LYS A 788 -16.65 17.09 -17.16
CA LYS A 788 -16.13 18.43 -17.52
C LYS A 788 -16.97 19.57 -16.95
N ASP A 789 -18.24 19.29 -16.63
CA ASP A 789 -19.26 20.33 -16.38
C ASP A 789 -19.68 20.44 -14.90
N LEU A 790 -19.12 19.61 -14.00
CA LEU A 790 -19.46 19.71 -12.57
C LEU A 790 -18.66 20.86 -11.95
N PRO A 791 -19.33 21.81 -11.26
CA PRO A 791 -18.65 22.91 -10.60
C PRO A 791 -17.73 22.43 -9.46
N ASP A 792 -16.93 23.31 -8.89
CA ASP A 792 -15.98 22.92 -7.85
C ASP A 792 -16.69 22.63 -6.52
N LYS A 793 -16.15 21.65 -5.77
CA LYS A 793 -16.55 21.37 -4.39
C LYS A 793 -15.46 21.87 -3.45
N VAL A 794 -15.83 22.76 -2.54
CA VAL A 794 -14.92 23.33 -1.52
C VAL A 794 -15.34 22.83 -0.15
N GLU A 795 -14.43 22.15 0.55
CA GLU A 795 -14.68 21.65 1.91
C GLU A 795 -13.93 22.50 2.94
N ASN A 796 -14.67 23.13 3.85
CA ASN A 796 -14.17 23.99 4.92
C ASN A 796 -14.56 23.43 6.29
N LYS A 797 -13.63 23.48 7.24
CA LYS A 797 -13.88 23.12 8.63
C LYS A 797 -14.25 24.38 9.41
N GLN A 798 -15.31 24.29 10.21
CA GLN A 798 -15.78 25.36 11.09
C GLN A 798 -15.49 24.95 12.53
N TYR A 799 -14.44 25.54 13.10
CA TYR A 799 -14.04 25.28 14.47
C TYR A 799 -14.87 26.12 15.43
N CYS A 800 -15.45 25.47 16.45
CA CYS A 800 -16.29 26.12 17.47
C CYS A 800 -15.77 25.79 18.87
N ASN A 801 -15.86 26.73 19.80
CA ASN A 801 -15.49 26.49 21.20
C ASN A 801 -16.67 25.99 22.03
N LEU A 802 -16.41 25.36 23.17
CA LEU A 802 -17.48 25.07 24.14
C LEU A 802 -17.82 26.32 24.96
N THR A 803 -19.09 26.48 25.30
CA THR A 803 -19.49 27.42 26.36
C THR A 803 -19.08 26.89 27.73
N LYS A 804 -19.00 27.77 28.74
CA LYS A 804 -18.73 27.37 30.14
C LYS A 804 -19.71 26.34 30.67
N GLU A 805 -20.98 26.45 30.27
CA GLU A 805 -22.02 25.46 30.60
C GLU A 805 -21.69 24.10 29.96
N GLN A 806 -21.41 24.07 28.66
CA GLN A 806 -21.08 22.83 27.95
C GLN A 806 -19.81 22.18 28.51
N ALA A 807 -18.76 22.97 28.77
CA ALA A 807 -17.52 22.47 29.36
C ALA A 807 -17.74 21.85 30.74
N SER A 808 -18.57 22.49 31.59
CA SER A 808 -18.92 21.94 32.90
C SER A 808 -19.67 20.61 32.78
N LEU A 809 -20.67 20.52 31.91
CA LEU A 809 -21.41 19.28 31.66
C LEU A 809 -20.49 18.17 31.10
N TYR A 810 -19.60 18.53 30.18
CA TYR A 810 -18.66 17.63 29.55
C TYR A 810 -17.70 17.02 30.60
N GLU A 811 -17.13 17.84 31.49
CA GLU A 811 -16.29 17.37 32.60
C GLU A 811 -17.04 16.44 33.57
N VAL A 812 -18.30 16.72 33.87
CA VAL A 812 -19.12 15.89 34.77
C VAL A 812 -19.31 14.50 34.16
N VAL A 813 -19.60 14.41 32.85
CA VAL A 813 -19.75 13.13 32.15
C VAL A 813 -18.44 12.35 32.14
N ILE A 814 -17.30 13.00 31.88
CA ILE A 814 -15.99 12.33 31.91
C ILE A 814 -15.75 11.71 33.29
N LYS A 815 -15.90 12.49 34.38
CA LYS A 815 -15.66 12.02 35.74
C LYS A 815 -16.57 10.85 36.13
N GLU A 816 -17.83 10.87 35.70
CA GLU A 816 -18.77 9.78 35.92
C GLU A 816 -18.32 8.50 35.21
N VAL A 817 -17.93 8.62 33.93
CA VAL A 817 -17.56 7.49 33.08
C VAL A 817 -16.20 6.91 33.46
N GLU A 818 -15.24 7.74 33.89
CA GLU A 818 -13.94 7.28 34.39
C GLU A 818 -14.11 6.30 35.55
N LYS A 819 -15.04 6.58 36.47
CA LYS A 819 -15.37 5.68 37.58
C LYS A 819 -16.03 4.38 37.09
N GLN A 820 -16.91 4.46 36.10
CA GLN A 820 -17.62 3.29 35.57
C GLN A 820 -16.75 2.41 34.68
N LEU A 821 -15.74 2.96 34.02
CA LEU A 821 -14.80 2.25 33.12
C LEU A 821 -13.87 1.28 33.85
N GLU A 822 -13.57 1.55 35.13
CA GLU A 822 -12.72 0.68 35.95
C GLU A 822 -13.44 -0.63 36.34
N GLU A 823 -14.77 -0.61 36.40
CA GLU A 823 -15.58 -1.76 36.83
C GLU A 823 -16.24 -2.51 35.65
N ALA A 824 -16.17 -1.98 34.42
CA ALA A 824 -16.89 -2.51 33.27
C ALA A 824 -15.99 -3.35 32.34
N GLU A 825 -16.35 -4.62 32.14
CA GLU A 825 -15.68 -5.54 31.21
C GLU A 825 -16.59 -6.02 30.07
N GLY A 826 -15.98 -6.55 29.01
CA GLY A 826 -16.67 -7.22 27.90
C GLY A 826 -17.73 -6.35 27.21
N ILE A 827 -18.93 -6.92 27.01
CA ILE A 827 -20.04 -6.23 26.31
C ILE A 827 -20.52 -4.98 27.06
N LYS A 828 -20.46 -4.99 28.41
CA LYS A 828 -20.89 -3.88 29.27
C LYS A 828 -19.97 -2.67 29.05
N ARG A 829 -18.66 -2.90 28.90
CA ARG A 829 -17.67 -1.89 28.54
C ARG A 829 -17.95 -1.26 27.18
N LYS A 830 -18.17 -2.08 26.15
CA LYS A 830 -18.49 -1.60 24.80
C LYS A 830 -19.76 -0.73 24.79
N GLY A 831 -20.78 -1.13 25.54
CA GLY A 831 -22.00 -0.33 25.73
C GLY A 831 -21.74 1.01 26.42
N LEU A 832 -20.93 1.03 27.48
CA LEU A 832 -20.55 2.24 28.21
C LEU A 832 -19.82 3.23 27.30
N ILE A 833 -18.83 2.77 26.53
CA ILE A 833 -18.06 3.58 25.56
C ILE A 833 -19.00 4.25 24.56
N LEU A 834 -19.86 3.48 23.90
CA LEU A 834 -20.79 4.00 22.90
C LEU A 834 -21.75 5.03 23.50
N SER A 835 -22.31 4.74 24.68
CA SER A 835 -23.23 5.65 25.35
C SER A 835 -22.55 6.97 25.77
N THR A 836 -21.28 6.91 26.18
CA THR A 836 -20.47 8.08 26.55
C THR A 836 -20.20 8.96 25.34
N LEU A 837 -19.75 8.38 24.23
CA LEU A 837 -19.53 9.11 22.98
C LEU A 837 -20.81 9.83 22.53
N MET A 838 -21.97 9.18 22.63
CA MET A 838 -23.25 9.82 22.32
C MET A 838 -23.53 11.00 23.26
N ARG A 839 -23.40 10.83 24.58
CA ARG A 839 -23.63 11.90 25.58
C ARG A 839 -22.74 13.11 25.33
N LEU A 840 -21.46 12.89 25.08
CA LEU A 840 -20.50 13.97 24.86
C LEU A 840 -20.78 14.71 23.55
N LYS A 841 -21.14 14.01 22.47
CA LYS A 841 -21.58 14.68 21.23
C LYS A 841 -22.85 15.51 21.42
N GLN A 842 -23.80 15.04 22.24
CA GLN A 842 -24.99 15.82 22.58
C GLN A 842 -24.63 17.13 23.30
N ILE A 843 -23.63 17.08 24.20
CA ILE A 843 -23.12 18.27 24.89
C ILE A 843 -22.47 19.24 23.90
N CYS A 844 -21.61 18.75 23.00
CA CYS A 844 -20.96 19.58 21.96
C CYS A 844 -21.98 20.30 21.07
N ASN A 845 -23.09 19.64 20.75
CA ASN A 845 -24.16 20.22 19.96
C ASN A 845 -24.94 21.30 20.71
N HIS A 846 -25.54 20.96 21.86
CA HIS A 846 -26.27 21.93 22.69
C HIS A 846 -26.60 21.33 24.08
N PRO A 847 -26.42 22.06 25.20
CA PRO A 847 -26.73 21.58 26.57
C PRO A 847 -28.13 20.98 26.73
N ARG A 848 -29.16 21.66 26.20
CA ARG A 848 -30.56 21.17 26.14
C ARG A 848 -30.68 19.73 25.61
N GLN A 849 -29.87 19.33 24.62
CA GLN A 849 -29.94 18.00 24.03
C GLN A 849 -29.55 16.92 25.03
N PHE A 850 -28.51 17.20 25.82
CA PHE A 850 -28.02 16.30 26.86
C PHE A 850 -28.93 16.32 28.11
N LEU A 851 -29.34 17.52 28.57
CA LEU A 851 -30.11 17.69 29.81
C LEU A 851 -31.57 17.24 29.69
N GLN A 852 -32.18 17.34 28.50
CA GLN A 852 -33.58 17.02 28.25
C GLN A 852 -34.57 17.71 29.21
N ASP A 853 -34.19 18.90 29.70
CA ASP A 853 -34.84 19.64 30.79
C ASP A 853 -35.79 20.75 30.30
N ASN A 854 -36.08 20.78 28.99
CA ASN A 854 -36.84 21.84 28.32
C ASN A 854 -36.25 23.26 28.41
N SER A 855 -35.00 23.43 28.83
CA SER A 855 -34.29 24.71 28.84
C SER A 855 -34.12 25.32 27.44
N ALA A 856 -34.04 26.65 27.32
CA ALA A 856 -34.08 27.33 26.02
C ALA A 856 -33.00 26.86 25.03
N PHE A 857 -33.35 26.71 23.74
CA PHE A 857 -32.41 26.37 22.67
C PHE A 857 -31.92 27.67 22.01
N THR A 858 -30.82 28.21 22.51
CA THR A 858 -30.37 29.57 22.17
C THR A 858 -28.86 29.62 21.88
N PRO A 859 -28.41 30.56 21.04
CA PRO A 859 -27.00 30.71 20.66
C PRO A 859 -26.05 30.85 21.85
N GLU A 860 -26.45 31.55 22.91
CA GLU A 860 -25.59 31.84 24.06
C GLU A 860 -25.17 30.59 24.84
N ARG A 861 -25.89 29.47 24.62
CA ARG A 861 -25.63 28.18 25.27
C ARG A 861 -24.86 27.22 24.38
N SER A 862 -24.69 27.51 23.09
CA SER A 862 -23.92 26.71 22.15
C SER A 862 -23.32 27.56 21.03
N HIS A 863 -21.99 27.72 21.03
CA HIS A 863 -21.29 28.44 19.96
C HIS A 863 -21.45 27.77 18.59
N LYS A 864 -21.72 26.45 18.52
CA LYS A 864 -22.07 25.80 17.24
C LYS A 864 -23.38 26.36 16.67
N LEU A 865 -24.38 26.58 17.52
CA LEU A 865 -25.67 27.14 17.11
C LEU A 865 -25.53 28.62 16.73
N GLU A 866 -24.73 29.37 17.48
CA GLU A 866 -24.38 30.76 17.17
C GLU A 866 -23.71 30.86 15.80
N ARG A 867 -22.61 30.13 15.60
CA ARG A 867 -21.84 30.14 14.35
C ARG A 867 -22.66 29.66 13.16
N LEU A 868 -23.50 28.64 13.36
CA LEU A 868 -24.46 28.22 12.35
C LEU A 868 -25.39 29.38 11.99
N GLY A 869 -25.99 30.05 12.97
CA GLY A 869 -26.87 31.20 12.76
C GLY A 869 -26.24 32.29 11.89
N GLU A 870 -25.02 32.71 12.21
CA GLU A 870 -24.25 33.71 11.46
C GLU A 870 -24.07 33.31 9.98
N MET A 871 -23.61 32.07 9.74
CA MET A 871 -23.35 31.58 8.39
C MET A 871 -24.64 31.38 7.59
N LEU A 872 -25.74 30.98 8.24
CA LEU A 872 -27.04 30.84 7.57
C LEU A 872 -27.58 32.19 7.10
N GLU A 873 -27.38 33.24 7.89
CA GLU A 873 -27.79 34.61 7.51
C GLU A 873 -27.06 35.09 6.26
N GLU A 874 -25.74 34.91 6.19
CA GLU A 874 -24.95 35.24 5.00
C GLU A 874 -25.46 34.50 3.75
N VAL A 875 -25.64 33.17 3.85
CA VAL A 875 -26.06 32.33 2.71
C VAL A 875 -27.46 32.70 2.21
N ILE A 876 -28.41 32.95 3.13
CA ILE A 876 -29.77 33.33 2.74
C ILE A 876 -29.80 34.74 2.14
N LEU A 877 -29.00 35.69 2.65
CA LEU A 877 -28.86 37.04 2.08
C LEU A 877 -28.28 37.03 0.66
N GLU A 878 -27.38 36.09 0.37
CA GLU A 878 -26.83 35.87 -0.98
C GLU A 878 -27.83 35.21 -1.94
N GLY A 879 -29.01 34.81 -1.44
CA GLY A 879 -30.07 34.20 -2.23
C GLY A 879 -29.88 32.70 -2.45
N ASP A 880 -29.08 32.04 -1.61
CA ASP A 880 -28.71 30.64 -1.75
C ASP A 880 -29.49 29.71 -0.80
N SER A 881 -29.69 28.48 -1.23
CA SER A 881 -30.36 27.44 -0.44
C SER A 881 -29.34 26.48 0.15
N LEU A 882 -29.68 25.89 1.30
CA LEU A 882 -28.70 25.12 2.07
C LEU A 882 -29.28 23.87 2.73
N LEU A 883 -28.39 22.92 2.99
CA LEU A 883 -28.68 21.69 3.72
C LEU A 883 -27.99 21.71 5.08
N ILE A 884 -28.68 21.24 6.12
CA ILE A 884 -28.10 21.01 7.45
C ILE A 884 -28.25 19.54 7.82
N PHE A 885 -27.14 18.84 7.97
CA PHE A 885 -27.09 17.45 8.40
C PHE A 885 -26.75 17.34 9.88
N THR A 886 -27.48 16.50 10.60
CA THR A 886 -27.21 16.13 11.99
C THR A 886 -27.46 14.64 12.21
N GLN A 887 -26.69 13.97 13.07
CA GLN A 887 -26.98 12.59 13.43
C GLN A 887 -28.20 12.44 14.35
N PHE A 888 -28.60 13.52 15.03
CA PHE A 888 -29.61 13.49 16.10
C PHE A 888 -30.92 14.14 15.68
N THR A 889 -32.02 13.41 15.84
CA THR A 889 -33.34 13.92 15.47
C THR A 889 -33.83 15.02 16.40
N GLU A 890 -33.43 15.00 17.67
CA GLU A 890 -33.80 16.00 18.68
C GLU A 890 -33.23 17.39 18.34
N ILE A 891 -32.01 17.42 17.78
CA ILE A 891 -31.38 18.65 17.29
C ILE A 891 -32.06 19.14 16.02
N GLY A 892 -32.39 18.23 15.09
CA GLY A 892 -33.09 18.62 13.86
C GLY A 892 -34.41 19.33 14.12
N ASP A 893 -35.23 18.82 15.06
CA ASP A 893 -36.48 19.47 15.49
C ASP A 893 -36.23 20.83 16.17
N SER A 894 -35.21 20.90 17.03
CA SER A 894 -34.84 22.14 17.73
C SER A 894 -34.35 23.23 16.78
N LEU A 895 -33.48 22.87 15.82
CA LEU A 895 -33.01 23.74 14.74
C LEU A 895 -34.17 24.24 13.88
N GLN A 896 -35.10 23.36 13.51
CA GLN A 896 -36.25 23.77 12.70
C GLN A 896 -37.09 24.84 13.42
N LYS A 897 -37.39 24.64 14.70
CA LYS A 897 -38.14 25.60 15.52
C LYS A 897 -37.39 26.92 15.67
N TYR A 898 -36.10 26.85 15.99
CA TYR A 898 -35.25 28.02 16.15
C TYR A 898 -35.18 28.87 14.88
N LEU A 899 -34.89 28.26 13.73
CA LEU A 899 -34.79 28.98 12.46
C LEU A 899 -36.12 29.58 12.01
N LYS A 900 -37.25 28.89 12.25
CA LYS A 900 -38.59 29.42 11.95
C LYS A 900 -38.99 30.57 12.86
N GLN A 901 -38.63 30.52 14.14
CA GLN A 901 -39.09 31.50 15.13
C GLN A 901 -38.21 32.75 15.14
N THR A 902 -36.88 32.56 15.14
CA THR A 902 -35.90 33.65 15.26
C THR A 902 -35.66 34.35 13.93
N PHE A 903 -35.36 33.59 12.87
CA PHE A 903 -34.97 34.14 11.58
C PHE A 903 -36.10 34.18 10.54
N ARG A 904 -37.25 33.55 10.84
CA ARG A 904 -38.40 33.44 9.92
C ARG A 904 -38.08 32.77 8.58
N TYR A 905 -37.01 31.96 8.53
CA TYR A 905 -36.63 31.24 7.32
C TYR A 905 -37.65 30.14 6.98
N ASN A 906 -37.85 29.92 5.67
CA ASN A 906 -38.56 28.75 5.20
C ASN A 906 -37.72 27.50 5.45
N THR A 907 -38.24 26.55 6.23
CA THR A 907 -37.48 25.36 6.62
C THR A 907 -38.24 24.04 6.46
N TYR A 908 -37.54 23.06 5.91
CA TYR A 908 -37.97 21.68 5.73
C TYR A 908 -37.18 20.77 6.68
N TYR A 909 -37.80 19.71 7.22
CA TYR A 909 -37.13 18.79 8.10
C TYR A 909 -37.45 17.34 7.76
N LEU A 910 -36.42 16.56 7.37
CA LEU A 910 -36.53 15.16 7.01
C LEU A 910 -35.80 14.26 8.02
N HIS A 911 -36.54 13.31 8.59
CA HIS A 911 -36.01 12.29 9.50
C HIS A 911 -36.62 10.91 9.21
N GLY A 912 -36.13 9.87 9.90
CA GLY A 912 -36.54 8.49 9.66
C GLY A 912 -38.03 8.20 9.94
N GLY A 913 -38.68 9.04 10.75
CA GLY A 913 -40.11 8.92 11.07
C GLY A 913 -41.04 9.68 10.10
N THR A 914 -40.49 10.43 9.15
CA THR A 914 -41.28 11.16 8.16
C THR A 914 -41.93 10.17 7.19
N SER A 915 -43.26 10.27 7.01
CA SER A 915 -43.98 9.43 6.04
C SER A 915 -43.50 9.70 4.61
N GLN A 916 -43.60 8.68 3.75
CA GLN A 916 -43.14 8.78 2.36
C GLN A 916 -43.82 9.93 1.57
N PRO A 917 -45.16 10.14 1.63
CA PRO A 917 -45.78 11.25 0.91
C PRO A 917 -45.28 12.62 1.36
N LYS A 918 -45.10 12.81 2.67
CA LYS A 918 -44.62 14.07 3.24
C LYS A 918 -43.15 14.32 2.87
N ARG A 919 -42.32 13.28 2.86
CA ARG A 919 -40.92 13.35 2.39
C ARG A 919 -40.86 13.85 0.96
N GLU A 920 -41.66 13.26 0.09
CA GLU A 920 -41.68 13.59 -1.34
C GLU A 920 -42.13 15.03 -1.59
N GLN A 921 -43.20 15.46 -0.91
CA GLN A 921 -43.70 16.83 -0.95
C GLN A 921 -42.60 17.84 -0.57
N MET A 922 -41.89 17.64 0.55
CA MET A 922 -40.82 18.56 0.98
C MET A 922 -39.66 18.64 -0.01
N ILE A 923 -39.30 17.52 -0.65
CA ILE A 923 -38.21 17.49 -1.64
C ILE A 923 -38.62 18.28 -2.89
N GLU A 924 -39.85 18.09 -3.34
CA GLU A 924 -40.40 18.79 -4.51
C GLU A 924 -40.53 20.29 -4.26
N GLU A 925 -41.14 20.68 -3.13
CA GLU A 925 -41.28 22.08 -2.71
C GLU A 925 -39.92 22.77 -2.57
N PHE A 926 -38.93 22.10 -1.97
CA PHE A 926 -37.58 22.66 -1.85
C PHE A 926 -36.94 22.88 -3.21
N GLN A 927 -36.94 21.86 -4.08
CA GLN A 927 -36.27 21.88 -5.39
C GLN A 927 -36.96 22.77 -6.43
N HIS A 928 -38.20 23.21 -6.19
CA HIS A 928 -38.95 24.05 -7.14
C HIS A 928 -38.21 25.38 -7.42
N PRO A 929 -38.05 25.80 -8.69
CA PRO A 929 -37.26 26.99 -9.04
C PRO A 929 -37.78 28.29 -8.41
N GLU A 930 -39.10 28.42 -8.24
CA GLU A 930 -39.73 29.62 -7.67
C GLU A 930 -39.73 29.65 -6.13
N THR A 931 -39.36 28.57 -5.46
CA THR A 931 -39.29 28.57 -4.00
C THR A 931 -38.14 29.47 -3.55
N GLU A 932 -38.42 30.38 -2.61
CA GLU A 932 -37.43 31.27 -2.02
C GLU A 932 -36.26 30.52 -1.36
N PRO A 933 -35.10 31.18 -1.13
CA PRO A 933 -33.99 30.62 -0.36
C PRO A 933 -34.46 29.98 0.93
N SER A 934 -34.12 28.71 1.12
CA SER A 934 -34.68 27.90 2.20
C SER A 934 -33.65 26.95 2.80
N VAL A 935 -33.95 26.50 4.02
CA VAL A 935 -33.11 25.61 4.81
C VAL A 935 -33.72 24.21 4.87
N PHE A 936 -33.01 23.22 4.37
CA PHE A 936 -33.42 21.83 4.49
C PHE A 936 -32.59 21.11 5.56
N ILE A 937 -33.23 20.73 6.66
CA ILE A 937 -32.60 19.97 7.75
C ILE A 937 -32.82 18.47 7.52
N LEU A 938 -31.77 17.66 7.61
CA LEU A 938 -31.80 16.22 7.38
C LEU A 938 -31.08 15.46 8.48
N SER A 939 -31.66 14.35 8.94
CA SER A 939 -30.87 13.42 9.76
C SER A 939 -29.92 12.59 8.88
N LEU A 940 -28.67 12.36 9.30
CA LEU A 940 -27.64 11.69 8.48
C LEU A 940 -28.10 10.33 7.93
N LYS A 941 -28.82 9.53 8.72
CA LYS A 941 -29.37 8.23 8.26
C LYS A 941 -30.54 8.37 7.29
N ALA A 942 -31.34 9.44 7.38
CA ALA A 942 -32.48 9.67 6.49
C ALA A 942 -32.06 10.36 5.20
N GLY A 943 -31.11 11.29 5.27
CA GLY A 943 -30.54 12.05 4.15
C GLY A 943 -29.37 11.34 3.45
N GLY A 944 -28.76 10.34 4.09
CA GLY A 944 -27.67 9.55 3.53
C GLY A 944 -28.05 8.64 2.37
N VAL A 945 -29.30 8.63 1.90
CA VAL A 945 -29.77 7.61 0.96
C VAL A 945 -30.58 8.22 -0.20
N GLY A 946 -30.16 7.91 -1.44
CA GLY A 946 -30.77 8.18 -2.77
C GLY A 946 -31.28 9.58 -3.16
N ILE A 947 -31.48 10.55 -2.28
CA ILE A 947 -32.09 11.85 -2.62
C ILE A 947 -31.16 12.79 -3.39
N THR A 948 -31.75 13.67 -4.22
CA THR A 948 -31.06 14.69 -5.03
C THR A 948 -31.59 16.07 -4.63
N LEU A 949 -30.70 16.94 -4.15
CA LEU A 949 -31.01 18.25 -3.57
C LEU A 949 -30.10 19.33 -4.19
N THR A 950 -30.00 19.35 -5.52
CA THR A 950 -29.10 20.20 -6.30
C THR A 950 -29.39 21.69 -6.22
N LYS A 951 -30.55 22.12 -5.72
CA LYS A 951 -30.82 23.54 -5.46
C LYS A 951 -29.96 24.08 -4.33
N ALA A 952 -29.57 23.23 -3.38
CA ALA A 952 -28.65 23.64 -2.34
C ALA A 952 -27.22 23.68 -2.87
N ASN A 953 -26.51 24.77 -2.61
CA ASN A 953 -25.08 24.92 -2.88
C ASN A 953 -24.26 25.07 -1.60
N HIS A 954 -24.89 25.18 -0.43
CA HIS A 954 -24.22 25.11 0.87
C HIS A 954 -24.68 23.86 1.65
N VAL A 955 -23.73 23.12 2.22
CA VAL A 955 -23.98 21.93 3.04
C VAL A 955 -23.30 22.08 4.37
N PHE A 956 -24.07 22.06 5.45
CA PHE A 956 -23.60 22.17 6.83
C PHE A 956 -23.70 20.80 7.50
N HIS A 957 -22.59 20.25 7.98
CA HIS A 957 -22.57 19.11 8.90
C HIS A 957 -22.44 19.66 10.32
N PHE A 958 -23.55 19.67 11.05
CA PHE A 958 -23.64 20.28 12.38
C PHE A 958 -22.87 19.49 13.46
N ASP A 959 -22.75 18.18 13.27
CA ASP A 959 -21.99 17.28 14.13
C ASP A 959 -21.09 16.37 13.33
N ARG A 960 -19.90 16.10 13.88
CA ARG A 960 -18.86 15.31 13.19
C ARG A 960 -19.20 13.82 13.27
N TRP A 961 -19.30 13.16 12.13
CA TRP A 961 -19.49 11.71 12.05
C TRP A 961 -18.13 11.02 11.92
N TRP A 962 -17.96 9.87 12.59
CA TRP A 962 -16.68 9.16 12.63
C TRP A 962 -16.32 8.43 11.32
N ASN A 963 -17.31 8.18 10.44
CA ASN A 963 -17.09 7.57 9.13
C ASN A 963 -17.18 8.62 8.02
N PRO A 964 -16.06 9.03 7.40
CA PRO A 964 -16.05 10.07 6.36
C PRO A 964 -16.88 9.69 5.13
N ALA A 965 -17.06 8.40 4.84
CA ALA A 965 -17.86 7.96 3.70
C ALA A 965 -19.34 8.33 3.85
N VAL A 966 -19.88 8.26 5.07
CA VAL A 966 -21.28 8.62 5.35
C VAL A 966 -21.51 10.12 5.19
N GLU A 967 -20.57 10.95 5.66
CA GLU A 967 -20.65 12.40 5.46
C GLU A 967 -20.50 12.78 3.99
N ASN A 968 -19.54 12.17 3.28
CA ASN A 968 -19.34 12.40 1.85
C ASN A 968 -20.58 12.02 1.06
N GLN A 969 -21.22 10.90 1.40
CA GLN A 969 -22.49 10.46 0.83
C GLN A 969 -23.64 11.45 1.10
N ALA A 970 -23.65 12.13 2.24
CA ALA A 970 -24.62 13.19 2.57
C ALA A 970 -24.31 14.51 1.85
N THR A 971 -23.03 14.90 1.74
CA THR A 971 -22.57 16.04 0.93
C THR A 971 -22.90 15.86 -0.55
N ASP A 972 -22.70 14.64 -1.06
CA ASP A 972 -23.00 14.24 -2.43
C ASP A 972 -24.50 14.26 -2.76
N ARG A 973 -25.37 14.80 -1.90
CA ARG A 973 -26.78 15.08 -2.20
C ARG A 973 -26.97 16.43 -2.88
N ALA A 974 -26.15 17.41 -2.50
CA ALA A 974 -26.05 18.72 -3.14
C ALA A 974 -25.05 18.70 -4.31
N PHE A 975 -23.94 17.97 -4.16
CA PHE A 975 -22.90 17.82 -5.19
C PHE A 975 -23.23 16.67 -6.17
N ARG A 976 -24.28 16.85 -6.97
CA ARG A 976 -24.74 15.89 -7.99
C ARG A 976 -24.85 16.53 -9.37
N ILE A 977 -24.89 15.68 -10.38
CA ILE A 977 -25.31 16.05 -11.74
C ILE A 977 -26.59 16.88 -11.68
N GLY A 978 -26.58 18.05 -12.33
CA GLY A 978 -27.66 19.04 -12.27
C GLY A 978 -27.34 20.24 -11.37
N GLN A 979 -26.28 20.16 -10.57
CA GLN A 979 -25.72 21.30 -9.86
C GLN A 979 -25.07 22.29 -10.84
N GLN A 980 -25.40 23.57 -10.71
CA GLN A 980 -24.90 24.66 -11.56
C GLN A 980 -24.00 25.63 -10.78
N LYS A 981 -23.98 25.55 -9.45
CA LYS A 981 -23.17 26.41 -8.57
C LYS A 981 -22.10 25.58 -7.86
N ASN A 982 -20.99 26.22 -7.51
CA ASN A 982 -19.98 25.61 -6.63
C ASN A 982 -20.62 25.19 -5.31
N VAL A 983 -20.25 24.01 -4.81
CA VAL A 983 -20.80 23.47 -3.56
C VAL A 983 -19.82 23.69 -2.42
N PHE A 984 -20.27 24.42 -1.40
CA PHE A 984 -19.51 24.71 -0.19
C PHE A 984 -19.96 23.78 0.93
N VAL A 985 -19.01 23.05 1.51
CA VAL A 985 -19.27 22.05 2.56
C VAL A 985 -18.63 22.54 3.85
N HIS A 986 -19.43 22.78 4.86
CA HIS A 986 -19.05 23.32 6.16
C HIS A 986 -19.16 22.23 7.22
N LYS A 987 -18.03 21.80 7.77
CA LYS A 987 -17.95 20.71 8.77
C LYS A 987 -17.67 21.30 10.14
N PHE A 988 -18.65 21.25 11.04
CA PHE A 988 -18.51 21.80 12.39
C PHE A 988 -17.72 20.83 13.27
N VAL A 989 -16.72 21.37 13.97
CA VAL A 989 -15.84 20.62 14.87
C VAL A 989 -15.70 21.42 16.15
N THR A 990 -16.08 20.85 17.29
CA THR A 990 -15.84 21.49 18.58
C THR A 990 -14.40 21.27 19.07
N LEU A 991 -13.66 22.36 19.25
CA LEU A 991 -12.28 22.37 19.74
C LEU A 991 -12.17 21.84 21.17
N GLY A 992 -11.07 21.14 21.44
CA GLY A 992 -10.73 20.54 22.72
C GLY A 992 -11.60 19.36 23.13
N THR A 993 -12.46 18.85 22.25
CA THR A 993 -13.41 17.76 22.55
C THR A 993 -13.10 16.50 21.77
N LEU A 994 -13.94 15.47 21.94
CA LEU A 994 -13.87 14.26 21.12
C LEU A 994 -14.04 14.53 19.62
N GLU A 995 -14.75 15.60 19.22
CA GLU A 995 -15.01 15.87 17.80
C GLU A 995 -13.74 16.27 17.04
N GLU A 996 -12.88 17.07 17.67
CA GLU A 996 -11.57 17.46 17.12
C GLU A 996 -10.68 16.24 16.93
N ARG A 997 -10.56 15.39 17.96
CA ARG A 997 -9.76 14.15 17.87
C ARG A 997 -10.29 13.20 16.81
N ILE A 998 -11.62 13.06 16.68
CA ILE A 998 -12.22 12.27 15.61
C ILE A 998 -11.85 12.85 14.23
N ASP A 999 -11.89 14.17 14.08
CA ASP A 999 -11.54 14.82 12.82
C ASP A 999 -10.06 14.61 12.44
N GLU A 1000 -9.15 14.73 13.40
CA GLU A 1000 -7.71 14.49 13.21
C GLU A 1000 -7.44 13.06 12.73
N MET A 1001 -8.01 12.06 13.42
CA MET A 1001 -7.87 10.65 13.04
C MET A 1001 -8.42 10.36 11.64
N ILE A 1002 -9.51 11.00 11.24
CA ILE A 1002 -10.07 10.85 9.88
C ILE A 1002 -9.09 11.40 8.84
N GLU A 1003 -8.47 12.55 9.08
CA GLU A 1003 -7.52 13.16 8.15
C GLU A 1003 -6.20 12.40 8.05
N GLU A 1004 -5.68 11.87 9.16
CA GLU A 1004 -4.51 10.99 9.15
C GLU A 1004 -4.76 9.73 8.31
N LYS A 1005 -5.92 9.09 8.47
CA LYS A 1005 -6.29 7.91 7.68
C LYS A 1005 -6.41 8.20 6.20
N LYS A 1006 -6.97 9.36 5.80
CA LYS A 1006 -7.07 9.75 4.39
C LYS A 1006 -5.70 9.88 3.71
N LYS A 1007 -4.66 10.36 4.41
CA LYS A 1007 -3.31 10.52 3.86
C LYS A 1007 -2.64 9.18 3.52
N VAL A 1008 -3.06 8.09 4.16
CA VAL A 1008 -2.51 6.73 3.96
C VAL A 1008 -3.33 5.91 2.94
N ALA A 1009 -4.55 6.34 2.61
CA ALA A 1009 -5.60 5.52 1.98
C ALA A 1009 -5.48 5.23 0.47
N ASN A 1010 -4.37 5.55 -0.21
CA ASN A 1010 -4.13 5.02 -1.57
C ASN A 1010 -3.71 3.53 -1.55
N ALA A 1011 -3.44 2.97 -0.37
CA ALA A 1011 -3.29 1.54 -0.14
C ALA A 1011 -4.53 1.00 0.59
N ILE A 1012 -5.44 0.39 -0.17
CA ILE A 1012 -6.55 -0.52 0.20
C ILE A 1012 -6.71 -0.82 1.73
N VAL A 1013 -7.28 0.06 2.57
CA VAL A 1013 -7.60 -0.24 4.00
C VAL A 1013 -8.78 0.60 4.56
N SER A 1014 -9.42 0.01 5.59
CA SER A 1014 -10.69 0.24 6.31
C SER A 1014 -11.07 1.52 7.06
N ASN A 1015 -12.39 1.79 6.99
CA ASN A 1015 -13.26 2.67 7.80
C ASN A 1015 -14.30 1.88 8.65
N ASP A 1016 -13.88 1.08 9.65
CA ASP A 1016 -14.81 0.45 10.61
C ASP A 1016 -15.17 1.40 11.79
N GLU A 1017 -16.27 1.14 12.50
CA GLU A 1017 -16.63 1.77 13.78
C GLU A 1017 -16.14 0.94 14.97
N SER A 1018 -15.80 -0.35 14.76
CA SER A 1018 -15.44 -1.28 15.83
C SER A 1018 -14.24 -0.83 16.65
N TRP A 1019 -13.28 -0.15 16.02
CA TRP A 1019 -12.05 0.29 16.66
C TRP A 1019 -12.33 1.19 17.87
N LEU A 1020 -13.35 2.06 17.83
CA LEU A 1020 -13.75 2.91 18.97
C LEU A 1020 -14.13 2.10 20.20
N THR A 1021 -14.77 0.94 20.01
CA THR A 1021 -15.17 0.04 21.10
C THR A 1021 -14.06 -0.94 21.54
N GLU A 1022 -12.98 -0.99 20.78
CA GLU A 1022 -11.82 -1.86 21.00
C GLU A 1022 -10.63 -1.10 21.58
N LEU A 1023 -10.66 0.24 21.59
CA LEU A 1023 -9.74 1.07 22.36
C LEU A 1023 -9.67 0.60 23.80
N ASP A 1024 -8.48 0.57 24.39
CA ASP A 1024 -8.29 0.35 25.82
C ASP A 1024 -8.83 1.55 26.65
N ASN A 1025 -8.82 1.44 27.98
CA ASN A 1025 -9.40 2.47 28.85
C ASN A 1025 -8.60 3.78 28.81
N GLU A 1026 -7.29 3.74 28.61
CA GLU A 1026 -6.44 4.93 28.57
C GLU A 1026 -6.62 5.69 27.26
N SER A 1027 -6.58 4.97 26.13
CA SER A 1027 -6.87 5.47 24.79
C SER A 1027 -8.27 6.07 24.71
N PHE A 1028 -9.27 5.42 25.33
CA PHE A 1028 -10.63 5.96 25.38
C PHE A 1028 -10.72 7.24 26.24
N ARG A 1029 -10.01 7.30 27.38
CA ARG A 1029 -9.93 8.53 28.21
C ARG A 1029 -9.29 9.69 27.45
N GLN A 1030 -8.20 9.42 26.74
CA GLN A 1030 -7.53 10.43 25.90
C GLN A 1030 -8.45 10.94 24.78
N LEU A 1031 -9.19 10.04 24.14
CA LEU A 1031 -10.16 10.39 23.11
C LEU A 1031 -11.26 11.33 23.62
N ILE A 1032 -11.77 11.10 24.84
CA ILE A 1032 -12.86 11.89 25.39
C ILE A 1032 -12.41 13.11 26.21
N ALA A 1033 -11.13 13.24 26.53
CA ALA A 1033 -10.60 14.28 27.41
C ALA A 1033 -10.94 15.70 26.93
N LEU A 1034 -11.21 16.61 27.86
CA LEU A 1034 -11.47 18.01 27.53
C LEU A 1034 -10.17 18.82 27.58
N ASN A 1035 -9.77 19.46 26.47
CA ASN A 1035 -8.69 20.45 26.49
C ASN A 1035 -9.25 21.80 26.99
N LYS A 1036 -8.91 22.16 28.23
CA LYS A 1036 -9.42 23.35 28.91
C LYS A 1036 -8.93 24.68 28.31
N GLN A 1037 -7.90 24.67 27.47
CA GLN A 1037 -7.37 25.88 26.83
C GLN A 1037 -8.28 26.41 25.73
N THR A 1038 -9.25 25.60 25.28
CA THR A 1038 -10.19 25.93 24.19
C THR A 1038 -11.54 26.49 24.70
N ILE A 1039 -11.68 26.68 26.02
CA ILE A 1039 -12.91 27.20 26.65
C ILE A 1039 -12.85 28.73 26.70
N ILE A 1040 -13.90 29.41 26.22
CA ILE A 1040 -14.07 30.87 26.27
C ILE A 1040 -14.97 31.29 27.43
#